data_AF-A0A956FWS2-F1
#
_entry.id   AF-A0A956FWS2-F1
#
_cell.length_a   1.000
_cell.length_b   1.000
_cell.length_c   1.000
_cell.angle_alpha   90.00
_cell.angle_beta   90.00
_cell.angle_gamma   90.00
#
_symmetry.space_group_name_H-M   'P 1'
#
loop_
_entity.id
_entity.type
_entity.pdbx_description
1 polymer ?
#
loop_
_entity_poly.entity_id
_entity_poly.type
_entity_poly.pdbx_seq_one_letter_code
_entity_poly.pdbx_strand_id
1 'polypeptide(L)'
;MMRRPLSLAALSLVAVAAAGCQQRTSIVIPNRVLDRPLDLDLACVQTDGEVMTPLSVNQCASTVSDCGSRDTPQLLGLIANSERNEVALFAKCLGGLVDMDREAPGYQFVPVGELPSSVSVSADGCRGAVANYGSCDISVLDVPALAADAVEVDIGGSPSSRVATVSPRRADGTPLAARPGHILIAPDDLSNSTAVGDGLGFGDVTDGICLPDQPKSAYVTFPGCDLIAEIDLLSGRILQSRQLLVAADGGIDVVDTGSDPLCPLECADQLTDTEIADLPDVPDVGDRVAPQALALVVPPEPDDDGLPVDPADEAILGSTLFVGGAGSDTLIELPFEGRVFSDTSLELELSAASGILGIRPTPAMELVADAGTLGVYHQFLYIIAGDGSTRVVRRNLEESRDEIGTECDTQVDPTQVTTTICNEAAYPGDNPPDRRPFAQGPGIRAPNGAVITDWTFQRVDAQVDEQIARSPFTTDGVVGIGVTNVGRVVFVTFGQFSDGVQIPQTLDPLETINAQIFPHSLWPVIDPGSGDPQALPRVQDREPSRYVGGETTESNAVKVLAPSLRRIDLAYVDPCTLEDDADSCASASSLLTGASSSPITNADGLGNTSESAIYSTEAVRVVSRDYREWRAGEWNLYWEGEIPGTSSATGQLQCDAATSDSGVYCYAEEAGDSRLIDTAASFCDDGVLPGDKLLLFGCTDTNDCGIGQICLRSQGSNSTGICVSGEAFDQGEDRLRQECAEYISDPCGSPLREFQVSRAYQTELWLQEMDLAKSAYILESTDEESGETTITEYEGRLLCAEDQPEGGCSTNFDCEGIEGLDRNGETVEFPLCIDGLCRRACDEETEDCILRRLPGPRCFGELLRYQVRARNSFVVRGPGSYSFLSQQVRADEDGECYHDPSVSNLLTSRIRLGEDLADTKGHAIWPIPECPGSGDIPSTGTPNPCFVTGDRPASLDANDIERLFHNMFYAGQRVEAIRYSNPMFSVELDLVSLLGLASALPGQSTPWPAEFAEFRRSRIPRNYRETFSTLSGYQPYNEGANIGSVTLVGPVRVIDGPQAGIVYVVDASGSGGVGGLRGQVMRVTLTPNVVVDENFIVR
;
A
#
# COMPACT_ATOMS: atom_id res chain seq x y z
N MET A 1 -7.43 -2.59 92.07
CA MET A 1 -6.31 -2.31 93.00
C MET A 1 -5.20 -1.67 92.17
N MET A 2 -4.96 -0.36 92.25
CA MET A 2 -3.88 0.25 93.06
C MET A 2 -2.56 -0.53 92.87
N ARG A 3 -1.45 -0.04 92.30
CA ARG A 3 -0.87 1.32 92.23
C ARG A 3 0.23 1.34 91.14
N ARG A 4 0.28 2.45 90.39
CA ARG A 4 1.46 3.08 89.74
C ARG A 4 2.45 3.58 90.83
N PRO A 5 3.66 4.18 90.60
CA PRO A 5 4.44 4.44 89.36
C PRO A 5 6.00 4.56 89.52
N LEU A 6 6.65 5.07 88.46
CA LEU A 6 7.78 6.04 88.44
C LEU A 6 9.19 5.50 88.82
N SER A 7 10.32 5.84 88.17
CA SER A 7 10.66 6.57 86.95
C SER A 7 12.19 6.62 86.79
N LEU A 8 12.63 6.60 85.53
CA LEU A 8 13.71 7.36 84.88
C LEU A 8 15.18 7.42 85.39
N ALA A 9 16.02 7.37 84.35
CA ALA A 9 17.35 7.98 84.11
C ALA A 9 18.51 6.98 84.20
N ALA A 10 19.38 6.79 83.20
CA ALA A 10 19.71 7.54 81.97
C ALA A 10 20.22 6.52 80.92
N LEU A 11 19.75 6.56 79.67
CA LEU A 11 20.30 7.28 78.51
C LEU A 11 21.75 6.90 78.11
N SER A 12 21.87 6.57 76.82
CA SER A 12 23.04 6.63 75.94
C SER A 12 24.21 5.67 76.19
N LEU A 13 24.09 4.44 75.69
CA LEU A 13 24.96 3.83 74.66
C LEU A 13 24.38 2.43 74.36
N VAL A 14 24.58 1.91 73.14
CA VAL A 14 24.07 0.61 72.63
C VAL A 14 22.67 0.70 72.02
N ALA A 15 22.58 1.34 70.87
CA ALA A 15 21.46 1.23 69.93
C ALA A 15 21.98 0.93 68.51
N VAL A 16 22.81 -0.10 68.32
CA VAL A 16 23.05 -0.74 67.00
C VAL A 16 23.56 -2.17 67.24
N ALA A 17 22.69 -3.15 67.49
CA ALA A 17 22.99 -4.59 67.33
C ALA A 17 21.77 -5.48 67.69
N ALA A 18 20.58 -5.24 67.10
CA ALA A 18 19.46 -6.19 67.24
C ALA A 18 18.38 -6.02 66.16
N ALA A 19 18.75 -5.62 64.94
CA ALA A 19 17.87 -5.65 63.77
C ALA A 19 18.61 -6.29 62.60
N GLY A 20 19.06 -7.54 62.80
CA GLY A 20 19.44 -8.41 61.69
C GLY A 20 18.17 -8.97 61.08
N CYS A 21 17.49 -8.18 60.26
CA CYS A 21 16.44 -8.66 59.37
C CYS A 21 17.04 -9.79 58.52
N GLN A 22 16.58 -11.02 58.74
CA GLN A 22 16.78 -12.10 57.78
C GLN A 22 15.78 -11.87 56.63
N GLN A 23 15.99 -10.78 55.90
CA GLN A 23 15.40 -10.61 54.58
C GLN A 23 16.13 -11.60 53.68
N ARG A 24 15.60 -12.83 53.59
CA ARG A 24 15.76 -13.61 52.37
C ARG A 24 14.99 -12.84 51.30
N THR A 25 15.62 -11.84 50.71
CA THR A 25 15.28 -11.45 49.35
C THR A 25 15.59 -12.68 48.53
N SER A 26 14.55 -13.46 48.18
CA SER A 26 14.65 -14.33 47.02
C SER A 26 14.97 -13.40 45.85
N ILE A 27 16.23 -13.36 45.45
CA ILE A 27 16.59 -12.82 44.16
C ILE A 27 15.92 -13.80 43.19
N VAL A 28 14.77 -13.40 42.67
CA VAL A 28 14.20 -14.01 41.48
C VAL A 28 15.17 -13.60 40.39
N ILE A 29 16.11 -14.47 40.02
CA ILE A 29 16.97 -14.29 38.86
C ILE A 29 16.07 -14.58 37.66
N PRO A 30 15.61 -13.58 36.88
CA PRO A 30 14.65 -13.81 35.83
C PRO A 30 15.37 -13.67 34.49
N ASN A 31 16.32 -14.55 34.15
CA ASN A 31 17.04 -14.39 32.88
C ASN A 31 16.92 -15.68 32.06
N ARG A 32 15.77 -15.83 31.41
CA ARG A 32 15.60 -16.68 30.21
C ARG A 32 15.28 -15.76 29.04
N VAL A 33 16.18 -14.84 28.70
CA VAL A 33 15.91 -13.86 27.64
C VAL A 33 17.09 -13.82 26.70
N LEU A 34 16.81 -13.91 25.40
CA LEU A 34 17.78 -13.63 24.36
C LEU A 34 17.96 -12.12 24.28
N ASP A 35 19.20 -11.65 24.39
CA ASP A 35 19.52 -10.23 24.35
C ASP A 35 20.06 -9.87 22.96
N ARG A 36 19.17 -9.33 22.15
CA ARG A 36 19.34 -8.89 20.76
C ARG A 36 19.87 -10.05 19.89
N PRO A 37 19.07 -11.12 19.74
CA PRO A 37 19.38 -12.16 18.77
C PRO A 37 19.34 -11.55 17.36
N LEU A 38 20.33 -11.88 16.53
CA LEU A 38 20.43 -11.37 15.16
C LEU A 38 20.29 -12.46 14.10
N ASP A 39 20.66 -13.70 14.43
CA ASP A 39 20.68 -14.81 13.50
C ASP A 39 20.45 -16.14 14.22
N LEU A 40 20.00 -17.15 13.48
CA LEU A 40 19.67 -18.48 13.97
C LEU A 40 19.99 -19.52 12.88
N ASP A 41 20.60 -20.64 13.29
CA ASP A 41 20.78 -21.81 12.42
C ASP A 41 20.56 -23.13 13.18
N LEU A 42 20.34 -24.24 12.46
CA LEU A 42 19.97 -25.54 13.02
C LEU A 42 21.06 -26.60 12.83
N ALA A 43 21.12 -27.53 13.79
CA ALA A 43 21.92 -28.74 13.71
C ALA A 43 21.08 -29.95 14.09
N CYS A 44 21.35 -31.09 13.45
CA CYS A 44 20.80 -32.38 13.84
C CYS A 44 21.89 -33.26 14.41
N VAL A 45 21.61 -33.92 15.53
CA VAL A 45 22.57 -34.80 16.22
C VAL A 45 21.84 -36.02 16.76
N GLN A 46 22.54 -37.13 16.93
CA GLN A 46 22.02 -38.35 17.54
C GLN A 46 23.01 -38.85 18.58
N THR A 47 22.50 -39.39 19.69
CA THR A 47 23.33 -40.05 20.70
C THR A 47 23.11 -41.55 20.63
N ASP A 48 24.17 -42.34 20.73
CA ASP A 48 24.11 -43.80 20.93
C ASP A 48 24.27 -44.22 22.41
N GLY A 49 24.43 -43.22 23.29
CA GLY A 49 24.60 -43.38 24.73
C GLY A 49 26.01 -43.13 25.24
N GLU A 50 27.02 -43.11 24.35
CA GLU A 50 28.41 -42.77 24.68
C GLU A 50 29.00 -41.71 23.74
N VAL A 51 28.50 -41.58 22.50
CA VAL A 51 28.99 -40.66 21.47
C VAL A 51 27.85 -39.85 20.85
N MET A 52 28.08 -38.55 20.64
CA MET A 52 27.22 -37.70 19.81
C MET A 52 27.70 -37.76 18.36
N THR A 53 26.85 -38.26 17.47
CA THR A 53 27.08 -38.26 16.02
C THR A 53 26.25 -37.14 15.39
N PRO A 54 26.83 -36.25 14.59
CA PRO A 54 26.03 -35.28 13.85
C PRO A 54 25.25 -35.99 12.75
N LEU A 55 24.20 -35.35 12.26
CA LEU A 55 23.36 -35.81 11.18
C LEU A 55 23.02 -34.62 10.29
N SER A 56 22.61 -34.89 9.04
CA SER A 56 22.06 -33.83 8.22
C SER A 56 20.73 -33.34 8.81
N VAL A 57 20.42 -32.04 8.66
CA VAL A 57 19.21 -31.46 9.25
C VAL A 57 17.94 -32.19 8.76
N ASN A 58 17.93 -32.68 7.53
CA ASN A 58 16.82 -33.45 6.95
C ASN A 58 16.58 -34.80 7.66
N GLN A 59 17.60 -35.43 8.26
CA GLN A 59 17.44 -36.67 9.02
C GLN A 59 16.67 -36.45 10.33
N CYS A 60 16.57 -35.20 10.79
CA CYS A 60 15.68 -34.78 11.87
C CYS A 60 14.21 -34.58 11.40
N ALA A 61 13.82 -34.91 10.17
CA ALA A 61 12.43 -34.75 9.72
C ALA A 61 11.46 -35.78 10.33
N SER A 62 11.84 -37.07 10.32
CA SER A 62 10.95 -38.22 10.56
C SER A 62 10.85 -38.67 12.02
N THR A 63 11.79 -38.25 12.87
CA THR A 63 11.99 -38.74 14.25
C THR A 63 11.70 -37.69 15.32
N VAL A 64 11.50 -36.44 14.91
CA VAL A 64 11.46 -35.26 15.76
C VAL A 64 10.11 -35.07 16.49
N SER A 65 9.21 -36.04 16.40
CA SER A 65 8.00 -36.17 17.23
C SER A 65 8.17 -37.09 18.46
N ASP A 66 9.26 -37.86 18.55
CA ASP A 66 9.51 -38.79 19.66
C ASP A 66 10.75 -38.37 20.49
N CYS A 67 10.49 -37.58 21.55
CA CYS A 67 11.50 -37.19 22.53
C CYS A 67 11.73 -38.27 23.61
N GLY A 68 11.15 -39.47 23.46
CA GLY A 68 11.08 -40.51 24.49
C GLY A 68 12.29 -41.46 24.56
N SER A 69 13.12 -41.51 23.52
CA SER A 69 14.32 -42.37 23.45
C SER A 69 15.60 -41.52 23.41
N ARG A 70 16.72 -42.05 23.93
CA ARG A 70 18.03 -41.42 23.76
C ARG A 70 18.53 -41.58 22.32
N ASP A 71 18.16 -42.66 21.65
CA ASP A 71 18.66 -42.97 20.30
C ASP A 71 17.92 -42.21 19.18
N THR A 72 17.06 -41.22 19.50
CA THR A 72 16.35 -40.42 18.47
C THR A 72 17.17 -39.18 18.08
N PRO A 73 17.24 -38.84 16.77
CA PRO A 73 17.78 -37.57 16.32
C PRO A 73 17.15 -36.38 17.04
N GLN A 74 18.02 -35.50 17.54
CA GLN A 74 17.71 -34.31 18.30
C GLN A 74 17.99 -33.08 17.44
N LEU A 75 17.00 -32.20 17.33
CA LEU A 75 17.17 -30.91 16.68
C LEU A 75 17.66 -29.87 17.69
N LEU A 76 18.77 -29.22 17.36
CA LEU A 76 19.37 -28.12 18.10
C LEU A 76 19.33 -26.86 17.24
N GLY A 77 19.22 -25.70 17.88
CA GLY A 77 19.42 -24.43 17.20
C GLY A 77 20.38 -23.53 17.95
N LEU A 78 21.21 -22.83 17.18
CA LEU A 78 22.27 -21.94 17.65
C LEU A 78 21.88 -20.50 17.32
N ILE A 79 21.81 -19.65 18.33
CA ILE A 79 21.32 -18.27 18.21
C ILE A 79 22.43 -17.29 18.58
N ALA A 80 22.79 -16.39 17.67
CA ALA A 80 23.79 -15.35 17.92
C ALA A 80 23.19 -14.19 18.75
N ASN A 81 23.62 -14.04 20.01
CA ASN A 81 23.17 -12.95 20.91
C ASN A 81 24.20 -11.83 21.00
N SER A 82 23.94 -10.76 20.26
CA SER A 82 24.91 -9.68 20.10
C SER A 82 25.21 -8.91 21.39
N GLU A 83 24.23 -8.69 22.27
CA GLU A 83 24.45 -7.89 23.50
C GLU A 83 25.21 -8.62 24.59
N ARG A 84 25.24 -9.96 24.54
CA ARG A 84 25.89 -10.81 25.55
C ARG A 84 27.20 -11.45 25.10
N ASN A 85 27.59 -11.28 23.83
CA ASN A 85 28.78 -11.94 23.25
C ASN A 85 28.74 -13.46 23.42
N GLU A 86 27.56 -14.05 23.25
CA GLU A 86 27.29 -15.46 23.51
C GLU A 86 26.40 -16.06 22.40
N VAL A 87 26.55 -17.35 22.15
CA VAL A 87 25.60 -18.15 21.36
C VAL A 87 24.71 -18.95 22.29
N ALA A 88 23.42 -18.70 22.22
CA ALA A 88 22.43 -19.49 22.94
C ALA A 88 22.08 -20.76 22.16
N LEU A 89 21.91 -21.86 22.87
CA LEU A 89 21.43 -23.11 22.30
C LEU A 89 19.98 -23.34 22.73
N PHE A 90 19.15 -23.76 21.80
CA PHE A 90 17.89 -24.43 22.13
C PHE A 90 17.96 -25.89 21.71
N ALA A 91 17.28 -26.74 22.47
CA ALA A 91 17.10 -28.14 22.13
C ALA A 91 15.60 -28.45 22.07
N LYS A 92 15.14 -28.98 20.93
CA LYS A 92 13.71 -29.21 20.71
C LYS A 92 13.13 -30.14 21.77
N CYS A 93 13.79 -31.27 22.03
CA CYS A 93 13.30 -32.28 22.97
C CYS A 93 13.35 -31.84 24.44
N LEU A 94 14.16 -30.83 24.77
CA LEU A 94 14.16 -30.18 26.10
C LEU A 94 13.10 -29.07 26.20
N GLY A 95 12.48 -28.69 25.08
CA GLY A 95 11.40 -27.71 25.05
C GLY A 95 11.84 -26.27 25.29
N GLY A 96 13.10 -25.93 24.99
CA GLY A 96 13.56 -24.55 25.06
C GLY A 96 15.07 -24.37 25.03
N LEU A 97 15.51 -23.20 25.51
CA LEU A 97 16.93 -22.90 25.66
C LEU A 97 17.59 -23.89 26.60
N VAL A 98 18.91 -24.05 26.46
CA VAL A 98 19.73 -24.90 27.30
C VAL A 98 20.73 -24.06 28.10
N ASP A 99 20.80 -24.31 29.40
CA ASP A 99 21.81 -23.73 30.28
C ASP A 99 23.08 -24.55 30.15
N MET A 100 24.07 -23.96 29.49
CA MET A 100 25.29 -24.66 29.09
C MET A 100 26.27 -24.82 30.27
N ASP A 101 26.21 -23.94 31.27
CA ASP A 101 27.04 -24.03 32.48
C ASP A 101 26.20 -23.84 33.74
N ARG A 102 25.70 -24.97 34.25
CA ARG A 102 24.87 -25.02 35.47
C ARG A 102 25.65 -24.83 36.76
N GLU A 103 26.98 -24.93 36.71
CA GLU A 103 27.82 -24.71 37.89
C GLU A 103 28.03 -23.22 38.15
N ALA A 104 27.97 -22.40 37.09
CA ALA A 104 27.93 -20.96 37.18
C ALA A 104 26.55 -20.45 37.63
N PRO A 105 26.50 -19.42 38.51
CA PRO A 105 25.22 -18.84 38.92
C PRO A 105 24.58 -18.05 37.77
N GLY A 106 23.35 -18.40 37.43
CA GLY A 106 22.57 -17.74 36.37
C GLY A 106 22.40 -18.64 35.15
N TYR A 107 21.75 -18.14 34.11
CA TYR A 107 21.54 -18.87 32.87
C TYR A 107 22.69 -18.58 31.90
N GLN A 108 23.53 -19.58 31.63
CA GLN A 108 24.74 -19.42 30.82
C GLN A 108 24.58 -20.00 29.43
N PHE A 109 25.16 -19.30 28.46
CA PHE A 109 25.26 -19.73 27.08
C PHE A 109 26.72 -19.95 26.71
N VAL A 110 27.00 -20.22 25.44
CA VAL A 110 28.35 -20.46 24.95
C VAL A 110 29.03 -19.12 24.68
N PRO A 111 30.10 -18.74 25.39
CA PRO A 111 30.79 -17.48 25.13
C PRO A 111 31.48 -17.52 23.76
N VAL A 112 31.33 -16.44 23.00
CA VAL A 112 31.97 -16.23 21.69
C VAL A 112 32.63 -14.84 21.66
N GLY A 113 33.08 -14.40 20.49
CA GLY A 113 33.63 -13.05 20.31
C GLY A 113 32.59 -11.94 20.53
N GLU A 114 33.04 -10.69 20.44
CA GLU A 114 32.20 -9.52 20.71
C GLU A 114 31.22 -9.23 19.56
N LEU A 115 29.97 -8.88 19.90
CA LEU A 115 28.88 -8.57 18.96
C LEU A 115 28.72 -9.63 17.85
N PRO A 116 28.38 -10.89 18.17
CA PRO A 116 28.10 -11.90 17.16
C PRO A 116 26.95 -11.46 16.26
N SER A 117 27.19 -11.39 14.94
CA SER A 117 26.26 -10.85 13.94
C SER A 117 25.56 -11.94 13.12
N SER A 118 26.25 -13.04 12.85
CA SER A 118 25.75 -14.15 12.04
C SER A 118 26.30 -15.48 12.51
N VAL A 119 25.51 -16.54 12.37
CA VAL A 119 25.87 -17.92 12.71
C VAL A 119 25.53 -18.84 11.54
N SER A 120 26.43 -19.79 11.25
CA SER A 120 26.23 -20.81 10.22
C SER A 120 26.69 -22.17 10.74
N VAL A 121 25.94 -23.22 10.45
CA VAL A 121 26.24 -24.63 10.74
C VAL A 121 26.55 -25.36 9.44
N SER A 122 27.54 -26.26 9.47
CA SER A 122 27.89 -27.08 8.32
C SER A 122 26.79 -28.08 7.99
N ALA A 123 26.62 -28.43 6.72
CA ALA A 123 25.57 -29.36 6.26
C ALA A 123 25.63 -30.75 6.93
N ASP A 124 26.83 -31.19 7.30
CA ASP A 124 27.10 -32.42 8.04
C ASP A 124 26.83 -32.30 9.55
N GLY A 125 26.49 -31.12 10.07
CA GLY A 125 26.24 -30.84 11.48
C GLY A 125 27.48 -30.83 12.38
N CYS A 126 28.70 -30.92 11.83
CA CYS A 126 29.93 -31.02 12.62
C CYS A 126 30.43 -29.71 13.21
N ARG A 127 30.32 -28.59 12.47
CA ARG A 127 30.90 -27.31 12.86
C ARG A 127 29.88 -26.19 12.81
N GLY A 128 29.94 -25.32 13.80
CA GLY A 128 29.31 -24.00 13.75
C GLY A 128 30.38 -22.93 13.58
N ALA A 129 30.05 -21.83 12.92
CA ALA A 129 30.92 -20.67 12.81
C ALA A 129 30.11 -19.39 13.06
N VAL A 130 30.68 -18.46 13.82
CA VAL A 130 30.04 -17.22 14.22
C VAL A 130 30.93 -16.06 13.84
N ALA A 131 30.41 -15.13 13.05
CA ALA A 131 31.06 -13.86 12.74
C ALA A 131 30.90 -12.90 13.92
N ASN A 132 32.01 -12.48 14.52
CA ASN A 132 31.99 -11.54 15.65
C ASN A 132 32.41 -10.15 15.17
N TYR A 133 31.41 -9.31 14.92
CA TYR A 133 31.60 -7.98 14.34
C TYR A 133 32.38 -7.03 15.26
N GLY A 134 32.31 -7.23 16.58
CA GLY A 134 32.95 -6.39 17.59
C GLY A 134 34.43 -6.73 17.79
N SER A 135 34.79 -8.01 17.76
CA SER A 135 36.16 -8.50 18.03
C SER A 135 37.00 -8.77 16.78
N CYS A 136 36.44 -8.60 15.58
CA CYS A 136 37.10 -8.90 14.29
C CYS A 136 37.63 -10.34 14.21
N ASP A 137 36.91 -11.30 14.78
CA ASP A 137 37.27 -12.71 14.76
C ASP A 137 36.06 -13.59 14.45
N ILE A 138 36.34 -14.87 14.24
CA ILE A 138 35.35 -15.91 13.99
C ILE A 138 35.43 -16.89 15.14
N SER A 139 34.28 -17.24 15.73
CA SER A 139 34.21 -18.30 16.74
C SER A 139 33.76 -19.60 16.06
N VAL A 140 34.57 -20.64 16.15
CA VAL A 140 34.31 -21.97 15.60
C VAL A 140 33.83 -22.88 16.72
N LEU A 141 32.70 -23.54 16.50
CA LEU A 141 31.97 -24.31 17.49
C LEU A 141 32.02 -25.80 17.16
N ASP A 142 32.39 -26.63 18.15
CA ASP A 142 32.23 -28.08 18.09
C ASP A 142 30.77 -28.45 18.41
N VAL A 143 29.96 -28.64 17.38
CA VAL A 143 28.51 -28.82 17.51
C VAL A 143 28.17 -30.14 18.23
N PRO A 144 28.75 -31.31 17.91
CA PRO A 144 28.50 -32.54 18.66
C PRO A 144 28.89 -32.45 20.13
N ALA A 145 30.00 -31.79 20.46
CA ALA A 145 30.42 -31.65 21.86
C ALA A 145 29.50 -30.69 22.63
N LEU A 146 29.09 -29.57 22.03
CA LEU A 146 28.09 -28.68 22.60
C LEU A 146 26.73 -29.38 22.75
N ALA A 147 26.37 -30.23 21.80
CA ALA A 147 25.19 -31.05 21.90
C ALA A 147 25.25 -32.03 23.08
N ALA A 148 26.39 -32.69 23.30
CA ALA A 148 26.63 -33.58 24.44
C ALA A 148 26.43 -32.82 25.76
N ASP A 149 27.03 -31.62 25.86
CA ASP A 149 26.89 -30.74 27.01
C ASP A 149 25.40 -30.35 27.21
N ALA A 150 24.67 -30.11 26.12
CA ALA A 150 23.26 -29.74 26.16
C ALA A 150 22.32 -30.87 26.64
N VAL A 151 22.62 -32.13 26.31
CA VAL A 151 21.84 -33.32 26.72
C VAL A 151 22.40 -34.03 27.96
N GLU A 152 23.34 -33.39 28.67
CA GLU A 152 23.95 -33.88 29.92
C GLU A 152 24.76 -35.19 29.76
N VAL A 153 25.43 -35.36 28.63
CA VAL A 153 26.40 -36.45 28.41
C VAL A 153 27.79 -35.95 28.83
N ASP A 154 28.34 -36.50 29.91
CA ASP A 154 29.64 -36.09 30.44
C ASP A 154 30.79 -36.56 29.54
N ILE A 155 31.26 -35.64 28.70
CA ILE A 155 32.44 -35.79 27.85
C ILE A 155 33.66 -35.03 28.39
N GLY A 156 33.53 -34.38 29.56
CA GLY A 156 34.57 -33.60 30.25
C GLY A 156 34.97 -32.29 29.55
N GLY A 157 35.31 -31.26 30.34
CA GLY A 157 35.63 -29.91 29.85
C GLY A 157 34.46 -28.93 30.04
N SER A 158 34.73 -27.62 29.97
CA SER A 158 33.69 -26.59 30.04
C SER A 158 33.15 -26.29 28.63
N PRO A 159 31.92 -25.77 28.48
CA PRO A 159 31.39 -25.37 27.16
C PRO A 159 32.29 -24.38 26.42
N SER A 160 32.96 -23.48 27.15
CA SER A 160 33.94 -22.55 26.58
C SER A 160 35.15 -23.23 25.93
N SER A 161 35.45 -24.48 26.30
CA SER A 161 36.52 -25.28 25.66
C SER A 161 36.09 -25.89 24.32
N ARG A 162 34.80 -25.79 23.95
CA ARG A 162 34.24 -26.22 22.66
C ARG A 162 34.28 -25.14 21.59
N VAL A 163 34.77 -23.95 21.96
CA VAL A 163 34.86 -22.79 21.09
C VAL A 163 36.32 -22.50 20.81
N ALA A 164 36.67 -22.41 19.53
CA ALA A 164 37.96 -21.93 19.08
C ALA A 164 37.80 -20.56 18.43
N THR A 165 38.64 -19.60 18.81
CA THR A 165 38.66 -18.28 18.17
C THR A 165 39.67 -18.27 17.03
N VAL A 166 39.23 -17.81 15.88
CA VAL A 166 40.00 -17.74 14.65
C VAL A 166 40.01 -16.29 14.17
N SER A 167 41.18 -15.65 14.20
CA SER A 167 41.35 -14.33 13.60
C SER A 167 41.70 -14.49 12.12
N PRO A 168 40.96 -13.86 11.19
CA PRO A 168 41.30 -13.84 9.78
C PRO A 168 42.70 -13.27 9.54
N ARG A 169 43.51 -13.96 8.72
CA ARG A 169 44.92 -13.64 8.45
C ARG A 169 45.20 -13.68 6.96
N ARG A 170 46.04 -12.75 6.53
CA ARG A 170 46.63 -12.71 5.19
C ARG A 170 47.61 -13.88 5.01
N ALA A 171 48.05 -14.13 3.77
CA ALA A 171 49.00 -15.19 3.45
C ALA A 171 50.36 -15.00 4.15
N ASP A 172 50.75 -13.75 4.39
CA ASP A 172 51.95 -13.39 5.17
C ASP A 172 51.83 -13.65 6.68
N GLY A 173 50.62 -13.97 7.17
CA GLY A 173 50.31 -14.28 8.56
C GLY A 173 49.83 -13.09 9.41
N THR A 174 49.85 -11.87 8.85
CA THR A 174 49.33 -10.67 9.51
C THR A 174 47.81 -10.75 9.66
N PRO A 175 47.22 -10.30 10.80
CA PRO A 175 45.77 -10.20 10.94
C PRO A 175 45.16 -9.26 9.91
N LEU A 176 43.99 -9.62 9.39
CA LEU A 176 43.23 -8.74 8.49
C LEU A 176 42.70 -7.49 9.22
N ALA A 177 42.36 -7.65 10.52
CA ALA A 177 41.85 -6.61 11.41
C ALA A 177 40.62 -5.83 10.87
N ALA A 178 39.78 -6.54 10.11
CA ALA A 178 38.51 -6.07 9.58
C ALA A 178 37.34 -6.82 10.22
N ARG A 179 36.20 -6.16 10.35
CA ARG A 179 35.00 -6.68 10.99
C ARG A 179 34.27 -7.65 10.06
N PRO A 180 34.08 -8.91 10.44
CA PRO A 180 33.29 -9.86 9.65
C PRO A 180 31.80 -9.49 9.75
N GLY A 181 31.08 -9.55 8.64
CA GLY A 181 29.65 -9.25 8.52
C GLY A 181 28.78 -10.51 8.59
N HIS A 182 28.63 -11.17 7.44
CA HIS A 182 27.86 -12.41 7.26
C HIS A 182 28.81 -13.58 6.98
N ILE A 183 28.45 -14.78 7.45
CA ILE A 183 29.27 -15.99 7.33
C ILE A 183 28.44 -17.16 6.82
N LEU A 184 28.99 -17.92 5.88
CA LEU A 184 28.44 -19.19 5.40
C LEU A 184 29.56 -20.23 5.39
N ILE A 185 29.39 -21.35 6.11
CA ILE A 185 30.38 -22.44 6.03
C ILE A 185 30.35 -23.03 4.61
N ALA A 186 31.53 -23.19 4.01
CA ALA A 186 31.66 -23.73 2.66
C ALA A 186 31.35 -25.24 2.66
N PRO A 187 30.53 -25.72 1.71
CA PRO A 187 30.38 -27.15 1.44
C PRO A 187 31.73 -27.82 1.12
N ASP A 188 31.82 -29.14 1.34
CA ASP A 188 33.09 -29.88 1.22
C ASP A 188 33.65 -29.93 -0.20
N ASP A 189 32.76 -29.97 -1.18
CA ASP A 189 33.09 -29.95 -2.60
C ASP A 189 33.70 -28.60 -3.02
N LEU A 190 33.30 -27.50 -2.37
CA LEU A 190 33.77 -26.13 -2.63
C LEU A 190 34.89 -25.65 -1.69
N SER A 191 35.07 -26.27 -0.54
CA SER A 191 36.09 -25.89 0.45
C SER A 191 37.53 -26.09 -0.08
N ASN A 192 38.36 -25.03 -0.01
CA ASN A 192 39.79 -25.08 -0.30
C ASN A 192 40.64 -25.39 0.94
N SER A 193 40.03 -25.63 2.09
CA SER A 193 40.76 -25.98 3.30
C SER A 193 41.51 -27.30 3.10
N THR A 194 42.76 -27.36 3.56
CA THR A 194 43.59 -28.58 3.49
C THR A 194 44.22 -28.87 4.85
N ALA A 195 44.27 -30.15 5.23
CA ALA A 195 44.82 -30.56 6.51
C ALA A 195 46.31 -30.13 6.62
N VAL A 196 46.64 -29.41 7.68
CA VAL A 196 48.01 -28.91 7.92
C VAL A 196 48.88 -30.06 8.49
N GLY A 197 49.59 -30.78 7.61
CA GLY A 197 50.81 -31.51 7.97
C GLY A 197 50.71 -33.05 8.03
N ASP A 198 51.59 -33.68 7.25
CA ASP A 198 52.08 -35.07 7.26
C ASP A 198 51.13 -36.23 6.88
N GLY A 199 51.09 -36.51 5.58
CA GLY A 199 51.64 -37.78 5.03
C GLY A 199 51.03 -39.12 5.49
N LEU A 200 49.92 -39.12 6.21
CA LEU A 200 49.12 -40.30 6.52
C LEU A 200 47.83 -40.16 5.73
N GLY A 201 47.66 -40.99 4.72
CA GLY A 201 46.42 -41.06 3.96
C GLY A 201 45.27 -41.39 4.91
N PHE A 202 44.46 -40.39 5.22
CA PHE A 202 43.13 -40.60 5.77
C PHE A 202 42.29 -41.20 4.65
N GLY A 203 42.10 -42.51 4.71
CA GLY A 203 41.11 -43.18 3.88
C GLY A 203 39.72 -42.71 4.30
N ASP A 204 38.91 -42.40 3.28
CA ASP A 204 37.45 -42.55 3.26
C ASP A 204 36.74 -42.40 4.62
N VAL A 205 36.33 -41.17 4.93
CA VAL A 205 35.52 -40.83 6.11
C VAL A 205 34.14 -41.47 5.92
N THR A 206 33.99 -42.69 6.43
CA THR A 206 32.75 -43.50 6.36
C THR A 206 32.08 -43.72 7.72
N ASP A 207 32.54 -43.07 8.80
CA ASP A 207 32.12 -43.43 10.17
C ASP A 207 31.42 -42.34 11.00
N GLY A 208 31.00 -41.19 10.42
CA GLY A 208 30.15 -40.22 11.15
C GLY A 208 30.77 -39.58 12.41
N ILE A 209 32.11 -39.59 12.54
CA ILE A 209 32.85 -38.97 13.64
C ILE A 209 33.42 -37.62 13.18
N CYS A 210 32.97 -36.52 13.80
CA CYS A 210 33.55 -35.19 13.58
C CYS A 210 34.95 -35.12 14.22
N LEU A 211 36.00 -35.09 13.40
CA LEU A 211 37.32 -34.79 13.93
C LEU A 211 37.56 -33.26 13.90
N PRO A 212 37.90 -32.63 15.04
CA PRO A 212 38.06 -31.17 15.15
C PRO A 212 39.25 -30.64 14.33
N ASP A 213 40.10 -31.50 13.80
CA ASP A 213 41.24 -31.20 12.92
C ASP A 213 40.94 -31.41 11.43
N GLN A 214 39.71 -31.79 11.04
CA GLN A 214 39.34 -31.84 9.63
C GLN A 214 39.41 -30.45 8.97
N PRO A 215 39.91 -30.33 7.74
CA PRO A 215 39.91 -29.06 7.03
C PRO A 215 38.47 -28.63 6.67
N LYS A 216 38.08 -27.40 7.03
CA LYS A 216 36.83 -26.75 6.62
C LYS A 216 37.09 -25.24 6.47
N SER A 217 36.38 -24.60 5.56
CA SER A 217 36.44 -23.15 5.33
C SER A 217 35.06 -22.50 5.41
N ALA A 218 35.01 -21.17 5.43
CA ALA A 218 33.78 -20.40 5.36
C ALA A 218 33.93 -19.17 4.47
N TYR A 219 32.88 -18.82 3.74
CA TYR A 219 32.76 -17.56 3.01
C TYR A 219 32.30 -16.46 3.97
N VAL A 220 33.07 -15.37 4.05
CA VAL A 220 32.86 -14.30 5.01
C VAL A 220 32.90 -12.95 4.29
N THR A 221 31.93 -12.09 4.57
CA THR A 221 31.97 -10.70 4.12
C THR A 221 32.70 -9.81 5.12
N PHE A 222 33.39 -8.79 4.62
CA PHE A 222 33.99 -7.73 5.42
C PHE A 222 33.48 -6.38 4.89
N PRO A 223 32.37 -5.86 5.45
CA PRO A 223 31.71 -4.65 4.96
C PRO A 223 32.65 -3.43 4.90
N GLY A 224 33.55 -3.29 5.89
CA GLY A 224 34.50 -2.18 5.96
C GLY A 224 35.54 -2.17 4.83
N CYS A 225 35.77 -3.32 4.17
CA CYS A 225 36.76 -3.49 3.10
C CYS A 225 36.16 -3.74 1.72
N ASP A 226 34.82 -3.79 1.62
CA ASP A 226 34.13 -4.24 0.43
C ASP A 226 34.60 -5.63 -0.04
N LEU A 227 34.87 -6.56 0.89
CA LEU A 227 35.54 -7.82 0.60
C LEU A 227 34.65 -9.04 0.89
N ILE A 228 34.76 -10.05 0.04
CA ILE A 228 34.33 -11.43 0.32
C ILE A 228 35.58 -12.31 0.34
N ALA A 229 35.75 -13.13 1.36
CA ALA A 229 36.89 -14.02 1.49
C ALA A 229 36.47 -15.42 1.93
N GLU A 230 37.12 -16.43 1.38
CA GLU A 230 37.09 -17.79 1.94
C GLU A 230 38.18 -17.92 3.00
N ILE A 231 37.79 -18.29 4.22
CA ILE A 231 38.67 -18.37 5.38
C ILE A 231 38.74 -19.80 5.88
N ASP A 232 39.96 -20.30 6.06
CA ASP A 232 40.22 -21.58 6.69
C ASP A 232 39.88 -21.53 8.19
N LEU A 233 38.93 -22.36 8.62
CA LEU A 233 38.41 -22.34 10.00
C LEU A 233 39.38 -22.98 11.03
N LEU A 234 40.51 -23.53 10.60
CA LEU A 234 41.55 -24.06 11.51
C LEU A 234 42.68 -23.06 11.73
N SER A 235 43.18 -22.47 10.65
CA SER A 235 44.36 -21.61 10.63
C SER A 235 44.04 -20.12 10.57
N GLY A 236 42.80 -19.76 10.21
CA GLY A 236 42.38 -18.39 9.97
C GLY A 236 42.93 -17.77 8.69
N ARG A 237 43.64 -18.54 7.86
CA ARG A 237 44.22 -18.02 6.61
C ARG A 237 43.13 -17.78 5.58
N ILE A 238 43.22 -16.64 4.89
CA ILE A 238 42.46 -16.38 3.69
C ILE A 238 42.97 -17.31 2.58
N LEU A 239 42.06 -18.06 1.98
CA LEU A 239 42.36 -19.02 0.92
C LEU A 239 42.18 -18.38 -0.47
N GLN A 240 41.14 -17.56 -0.62
CA GLN A 240 40.83 -16.74 -1.79
C GLN A 240 39.94 -15.57 -1.38
N SER A 241 39.91 -14.49 -2.18
CA SER A 241 39.07 -13.33 -1.91
C SER A 241 38.75 -12.49 -3.15
N ARG A 242 37.64 -11.75 -3.07
CA ARG A 242 37.10 -10.85 -4.08
C ARG A 242 36.78 -9.51 -3.42
N GLN A 243 37.35 -8.42 -3.94
CA GLN A 243 37.10 -7.07 -3.46
C GLN A 243 36.21 -6.32 -4.44
N LEU A 244 35.18 -5.65 -3.94
CA LEU A 244 34.15 -4.96 -4.70
C LEU A 244 34.48 -3.46 -4.73
N LEU A 245 34.88 -2.95 -5.88
CA LEU A 245 35.28 -1.55 -6.02
C LEU A 245 34.24 -0.80 -6.85
N VAL A 246 33.71 0.31 -6.34
CA VAL A 246 32.78 1.15 -7.10
C VAL A 246 33.56 1.91 -8.18
N ALA A 247 33.22 1.66 -9.44
CA ALA A 247 33.80 2.32 -10.60
C ALA A 247 33.25 3.76 -10.76
N ALA A 248 33.93 4.57 -11.58
CA ALA A 248 33.58 5.99 -11.74
C ALA A 248 32.21 6.22 -12.42
N ASP A 249 31.66 5.20 -13.09
CA ASP A 249 30.34 5.19 -13.72
C ASP A 249 29.23 4.62 -12.81
N GLY A 250 29.58 4.19 -11.59
CA GLY A 250 28.65 3.59 -10.63
C GLY A 250 28.57 2.06 -10.69
N GLY A 251 29.21 1.40 -11.66
CA GLY A 251 29.32 -0.07 -11.70
C GLY A 251 30.24 -0.63 -10.62
N ILE A 252 30.26 -1.96 -10.43
CA ILE A 252 31.10 -2.60 -9.40
C ILE A 252 32.19 -3.47 -10.03
N ASP A 253 33.43 -3.04 -9.98
CA ASP A 253 34.56 -3.87 -10.37
C ASP A 253 34.85 -4.94 -9.30
N VAL A 254 34.65 -6.21 -9.64
CA VAL A 254 35.02 -7.36 -8.79
C VAL A 254 36.47 -7.76 -9.04
N VAL A 255 37.35 -7.48 -8.08
CA VAL A 255 38.80 -7.70 -8.20
C VAL A 255 39.23 -8.92 -7.40
N ASP A 256 39.91 -9.87 -8.04
CA ASP A 256 40.62 -10.95 -7.35
C ASP A 256 41.80 -10.38 -6.56
N THR A 257 41.72 -10.51 -5.23
CA THR A 257 42.77 -10.07 -4.29
C THR A 257 43.52 -11.24 -3.66
N GLY A 258 43.25 -12.47 -4.10
CA GLY A 258 43.92 -13.69 -3.69
C GLY A 258 43.81 -13.93 -2.19
N SER A 259 44.95 -14.16 -1.53
CA SER A 259 45.03 -14.43 -0.08
C SER A 259 45.59 -13.26 0.74
N ASP A 260 45.88 -12.12 0.10
CA ASP A 260 46.49 -10.94 0.73
C ASP A 260 45.70 -9.63 0.43
N PRO A 261 44.39 -9.55 0.72
CA PRO A 261 43.59 -8.36 0.46
C PRO A 261 43.98 -7.17 1.35
N LEU A 262 43.71 -5.95 0.88
CA LEU A 262 43.94 -4.72 1.64
C LEU A 262 42.64 -4.21 2.27
N CYS A 263 42.65 -4.04 3.59
CA CYS A 263 41.50 -3.64 4.40
C CYS A 263 41.79 -2.40 5.25
N PRO A 264 40.83 -1.49 5.43
CA PRO A 264 40.91 -0.47 6.47
C PRO A 264 41.09 -1.10 7.86
N LEU A 265 41.82 -0.40 8.73
CA LEU A 265 42.08 -0.89 10.08
C LEU A 265 40.88 -0.61 11.00
N GLU A 266 40.09 -1.64 11.30
CA GLU A 266 38.90 -1.53 12.17
C GLU A 266 39.14 -2.05 13.60
N CYS A 267 40.05 -3.02 13.76
CA CYS A 267 40.43 -3.60 15.05
C CYS A 267 41.96 -3.52 15.27
N ALA A 268 42.44 -2.31 15.58
CA ALA A 268 43.87 -2.04 15.81
C ALA A 268 44.50 -2.93 16.89
N ASP A 269 43.73 -3.36 17.88
CA ASP A 269 44.21 -4.17 19.01
C ASP A 269 44.70 -5.57 18.59
N GLN A 270 44.37 -6.04 17.37
CA GLN A 270 44.88 -7.30 16.84
C GLN A 270 46.30 -7.20 16.27
N LEU A 271 46.79 -5.98 16.00
CA LEU A 271 48.09 -5.73 15.39
C LEU A 271 49.07 -5.09 16.39
N THR A 272 50.35 -5.35 16.20
CA THR A 272 51.43 -4.65 16.90
C THR A 272 51.74 -3.31 16.24
N ASP A 273 52.32 -2.36 16.99
CA ASP A 273 52.77 -1.07 16.46
C ASP A 273 53.71 -1.18 15.24
N THR A 274 54.42 -2.31 15.11
CA THR A 274 55.32 -2.57 13.97
C THR A 274 54.52 -3.05 12.75
N GLU A 275 53.55 -3.96 12.94
CA GLU A 275 52.67 -4.40 11.85
C GLU A 275 51.82 -3.26 11.31
N ILE A 276 51.31 -2.37 12.18
CA ILE A 276 50.56 -1.17 11.75
C ILE A 276 51.42 -0.25 10.88
N ALA A 277 52.70 -0.08 11.20
CA ALA A 277 53.61 0.78 10.45
C ALA A 277 54.01 0.21 9.07
N ASP A 278 53.91 -1.11 8.89
CA ASP A 278 54.22 -1.82 7.65
C ASP A 278 53.00 -2.00 6.73
N LEU A 279 51.78 -1.69 7.21
CA LEU A 279 50.57 -1.73 6.39
C LEU A 279 50.52 -0.58 5.37
N PRO A 280 50.18 -0.86 4.10
CA PRO A 280 49.98 0.19 3.11
C PRO A 280 48.74 1.03 3.46
N ASP A 281 48.81 2.34 3.23
CA ASP A 281 47.66 3.25 3.34
C ASP A 281 46.54 2.77 2.39
N VAL A 282 45.38 2.42 2.95
CA VAL A 282 44.18 2.14 2.15
C VAL A 282 43.55 3.48 1.79
N PRO A 283 43.38 3.81 0.50
CA PRO A 283 42.73 5.05 0.09
C PRO A 283 41.30 5.07 0.64
N ASP A 284 40.85 6.23 1.12
CA ASP A 284 39.45 6.43 1.50
C ASP A 284 38.60 6.39 0.23
N VAL A 285 37.99 5.24 -0.03
CA VAL A 285 37.08 5.02 -1.15
C VAL A 285 35.73 5.60 -0.75
N GLY A 286 35.22 6.53 -1.56
CA GLY A 286 33.99 7.29 -1.34
C GLY A 286 32.76 6.40 -1.20
N ASP A 287 32.03 6.16 -2.29
CA ASP A 287 30.89 5.25 -2.30
C ASP A 287 31.38 3.80 -2.12
N ARG A 288 30.67 3.03 -1.29
CA ARG A 288 31.03 1.66 -0.90
C ARG A 288 29.86 0.71 -1.08
N VAL A 289 30.16 -0.53 -1.41
CA VAL A 289 29.15 -1.59 -1.55
C VAL A 289 28.70 -2.07 -0.16
N ALA A 290 29.64 -2.21 0.76
CA ALA A 290 29.50 -2.74 2.11
C ALA A 290 28.76 -4.09 2.12
N PRO A 291 29.36 -5.20 1.63
CA PRO A 291 28.69 -6.50 1.49
C PRO A 291 28.26 -7.07 2.84
N GLN A 292 26.96 -7.31 3.03
CA GLN A 292 26.38 -7.82 4.29
C GLN A 292 25.40 -8.98 4.07
N ALA A 293 25.04 -9.28 2.83
CA ALA A 293 24.16 -10.37 2.48
C ALA A 293 24.91 -11.39 1.62
N LEU A 294 24.82 -12.68 1.98
CA LEU A 294 25.30 -13.80 1.17
C LEU A 294 24.18 -14.82 1.00
N ALA A 295 24.16 -15.45 -0.17
CA ALA A 295 23.41 -16.68 -0.39
C ALA A 295 24.20 -17.60 -1.32
N LEU A 296 24.40 -18.84 -0.89
CA LEU A 296 25.03 -19.86 -1.71
C LEU A 296 23.94 -20.69 -2.38
N VAL A 297 24.05 -20.87 -3.69
CA VAL A 297 23.24 -21.84 -4.44
C VAL A 297 24.18 -22.90 -5.01
N VAL A 298 23.93 -24.15 -4.63
CA VAL A 298 24.66 -25.32 -5.12
C VAL A 298 23.70 -26.25 -5.88
N PRO A 299 24.16 -26.96 -6.92
CA PRO A 299 23.40 -28.06 -7.50
C PRO A 299 23.09 -29.12 -6.44
N PRO A 300 21.93 -29.80 -6.52
CA PRO A 300 21.60 -30.88 -5.60
C PRO A 300 22.60 -32.04 -5.76
N GLU A 301 23.02 -32.63 -4.65
CA GLU A 301 23.72 -33.92 -4.67
C GLU A 301 22.68 -35.06 -4.72
N PRO A 302 22.90 -36.13 -5.49
CA PRO A 302 22.03 -37.30 -5.46
C PRO A 302 22.13 -37.95 -4.07
N ASP A 303 20.98 -38.19 -3.43
CA ASP A 303 20.93 -38.85 -2.13
C ASP A 303 21.65 -40.21 -2.17
N ASP A 304 22.39 -40.55 -1.11
CA ASP A 304 23.07 -41.85 -0.94
C ASP A 304 22.10 -43.05 -1.04
N ASP A 305 20.80 -42.81 -0.80
CA ASP A 305 19.72 -43.80 -0.87
C ASP A 305 19.17 -44.01 -2.30
N GLY A 306 19.65 -43.26 -3.30
CA GLY A 306 19.24 -43.38 -4.70
C GLY A 306 17.81 -42.91 -4.99
N LEU A 307 17.27 -42.01 -4.15
CA LEU A 307 16.01 -41.33 -4.43
C LEU A 307 16.21 -40.36 -5.60
N PRO A 308 15.23 -40.24 -6.53
CA PRO A 308 15.32 -39.30 -7.62
C PRO A 308 15.26 -37.86 -7.08
N VAL A 309 16.22 -37.03 -7.48
CA VAL A 309 16.23 -35.58 -7.24
C VAL A 309 15.06 -34.94 -7.99
N ASP A 310 14.49 -33.86 -7.45
CA ASP A 310 13.45 -33.10 -8.14
C ASP A 310 14.02 -32.57 -9.48
N PRO A 311 13.38 -32.85 -10.63
CA PRO A 311 13.83 -32.39 -11.94
C PRO A 311 14.05 -30.86 -12.02
N ALA A 312 13.33 -30.07 -11.22
CA ALA A 312 13.55 -28.63 -11.15
C ALA A 312 14.89 -28.27 -10.50
N ASP A 313 15.30 -29.02 -9.48
CA ASP A 313 16.58 -28.78 -8.81
C ASP A 313 17.75 -29.26 -9.69
N GLU A 314 17.57 -30.30 -10.52
CA GLU A 314 18.55 -30.71 -11.53
C GLU A 314 18.86 -29.62 -12.59
N ALA A 315 17.94 -28.65 -12.77
CA ALA A 315 18.15 -27.52 -13.68
C ALA A 315 19.13 -26.47 -13.13
N ILE A 316 19.51 -26.55 -11.85
CA ILE A 316 20.50 -25.66 -11.26
C ILE A 316 21.90 -26.13 -11.67
N LEU A 317 22.52 -25.38 -12.59
CA LEU A 317 23.85 -25.72 -13.12
C LEU A 317 24.96 -24.92 -12.44
N GLY A 318 25.87 -25.64 -11.78
CA GLY A 318 27.08 -25.08 -11.16
C GLY A 318 26.81 -24.24 -9.90
N SER A 319 27.75 -24.32 -8.96
CA SER A 319 27.66 -23.58 -7.70
C SER A 319 27.92 -22.08 -7.93
N THR A 320 27.25 -21.24 -7.15
CA THR A 320 27.39 -19.79 -7.24
C THR A 320 27.12 -19.11 -5.89
N LEU A 321 27.85 -18.03 -5.61
CA LEU A 321 27.67 -17.22 -4.41
C LEU A 321 27.09 -15.86 -4.81
N PHE A 322 25.92 -15.54 -4.27
CA PHE A 322 25.30 -14.23 -4.40
C PHE A 322 25.73 -13.31 -3.27
N VAL A 323 26.03 -12.06 -3.61
CA VAL A 323 26.49 -11.04 -2.69
C VAL A 323 25.68 -9.77 -2.89
N GLY A 324 25.26 -9.16 -1.78
CA GLY A 324 24.63 -7.85 -1.75
C GLY A 324 25.14 -7.03 -0.56
N GLY A 325 25.04 -5.71 -0.68
CA GLY A 325 25.55 -4.79 0.34
C GLY A 325 24.59 -3.66 0.65
N ALA A 326 24.66 -3.16 1.88
CA ALA A 326 23.76 -2.10 2.35
C ALA A 326 24.08 -0.72 1.73
N GLY A 327 25.24 -0.57 1.08
CA GLY A 327 25.67 0.65 0.41
C GLY A 327 25.41 0.67 -1.11
N SER A 328 24.92 -0.43 -1.70
CA SER A 328 24.68 -0.52 -3.14
C SER A 328 23.38 -1.28 -3.46
N ASP A 329 22.74 -0.88 -4.57
CA ASP A 329 21.55 -1.53 -5.12
C ASP A 329 21.89 -2.71 -6.05
N THR A 330 23.18 -3.00 -6.27
CA THR A 330 23.64 -4.04 -7.19
C THR A 330 23.76 -5.40 -6.51
N LEU A 331 23.06 -6.38 -7.06
CA LEU A 331 23.26 -7.80 -6.77
C LEU A 331 24.44 -8.33 -7.59
N ILE A 332 25.34 -9.05 -6.93
CA ILE A 332 26.53 -9.63 -7.56
C ILE A 332 26.45 -11.14 -7.48
N GLU A 333 26.75 -11.81 -8.59
CA GLU A 333 26.88 -13.24 -8.67
C GLU A 333 28.34 -13.62 -8.91
N LEU A 334 28.86 -14.51 -8.05
CA LEU A 334 30.21 -15.08 -8.13
C LEU A 334 30.11 -16.58 -8.43
N PRO A 335 30.14 -16.98 -9.71
CA PRO A 335 30.19 -18.39 -10.10
C PRO A 335 31.46 -19.07 -9.61
N PHE A 336 31.40 -20.39 -9.40
CA PHE A 336 32.59 -21.19 -9.08
C PHE A 336 33.13 -21.94 -10.30
N GLU A 337 34.46 -21.92 -10.46
CA GLU A 337 35.20 -22.83 -11.32
C GLU A 337 35.86 -23.91 -10.47
N GLY A 338 35.14 -25.02 -10.26
CA GLY A 338 35.53 -26.04 -9.29
C GLY A 338 35.40 -25.48 -7.86
N ARG A 339 36.53 -25.19 -7.21
CA ARG A 339 36.58 -24.66 -5.83
C ARG A 339 36.91 -23.17 -5.76
N VAL A 340 37.30 -22.55 -6.86
CA VAL A 340 37.76 -21.16 -6.89
C VAL A 340 36.66 -20.29 -7.45
N PHE A 341 36.52 -19.07 -6.95
CA PHE A 341 35.67 -18.08 -7.59
C PHE A 341 36.13 -17.86 -9.03
N SER A 342 35.18 -17.80 -9.96
CA SER A 342 35.48 -17.45 -11.34
C SER A 342 36.13 -16.07 -11.42
N ASP A 343 36.90 -15.84 -12.50
CA ASP A 343 37.38 -14.51 -12.89
C ASP A 343 36.23 -13.65 -13.45
N THR A 344 35.11 -14.27 -13.83
CA THR A 344 33.92 -13.57 -14.32
C THR A 344 32.88 -13.44 -13.21
N SER A 345 32.52 -12.20 -12.87
CA SER A 345 31.34 -11.87 -12.07
C SER A 345 30.20 -11.40 -12.95
N LEU A 346 28.97 -11.58 -12.47
CA LEU A 346 27.78 -10.98 -13.08
C LEU A 346 27.18 -9.98 -12.10
N GLU A 347 26.55 -8.94 -12.62
CA GLU A 347 25.95 -7.85 -11.85
C GLU A 347 24.53 -7.59 -12.35
N LEU A 348 23.63 -7.29 -11.41
CA LEU A 348 22.28 -6.83 -11.69
C LEU A 348 21.95 -5.66 -10.75
N GLU A 349 21.80 -4.47 -11.32
CA GLU A 349 21.35 -3.29 -10.58
C GLU A 349 19.85 -3.38 -10.32
N LEU A 350 19.44 -3.30 -9.05
CA LEU A 350 18.03 -3.30 -8.65
C LEU A 350 17.47 -1.89 -8.67
N SER A 351 16.20 -1.76 -9.04
CA SER A 351 15.58 -0.45 -9.26
C SER A 351 15.31 0.30 -7.95
N ALA A 352 16.20 1.20 -7.53
CA ALA A 352 16.07 2.03 -6.33
C ALA A 352 15.80 1.23 -5.04
N ALA A 353 16.59 0.17 -4.82
CA ALA A 353 16.47 -0.73 -3.66
C ALA A 353 16.94 -0.07 -2.34
N SER A 354 17.77 0.97 -2.40
CA SER A 354 18.39 1.62 -1.22
C SER A 354 19.22 0.65 -0.36
N GLY A 355 19.97 -0.25 -1.00
CA GLY A 355 20.81 -1.25 -0.37
C GLY A 355 20.18 -2.65 -0.34
N ILE A 356 21.02 -3.69 -0.32
CA ILE A 356 20.64 -5.09 -0.15
C ILE A 356 21.00 -5.56 1.27
N LEU A 357 19.99 -5.96 2.04
CA LEU A 357 20.13 -6.37 3.44
C LEU A 357 20.08 -7.89 3.64
N GLY A 358 19.48 -8.63 2.69
CA GLY A 358 19.37 -10.08 2.76
C GLY A 358 19.02 -10.69 1.42
N ILE A 359 19.48 -11.92 1.18
CA ILE A 359 19.22 -12.67 -0.05
C ILE A 359 18.73 -14.06 0.36
N ARG A 360 17.60 -14.50 -0.22
CA ARG A 360 17.01 -15.81 0.02
C ARG A 360 16.64 -16.47 -1.30
N PRO A 361 17.40 -17.49 -1.74
CA PRO A 361 17.06 -18.25 -2.93
C PRO A 361 15.88 -19.17 -2.62
N THR A 362 14.92 -19.26 -3.53
CA THR A 362 13.89 -20.30 -3.47
C THR A 362 14.48 -21.65 -3.90
N PRO A 363 13.87 -22.78 -3.51
CA PRO A 363 14.01 -24.02 -4.27
C PRO A 363 13.64 -23.78 -5.74
N ALA A 364 14.21 -24.56 -6.67
CA ALA A 364 13.76 -24.50 -8.05
C ALA A 364 12.40 -25.17 -8.17
N MET A 365 11.55 -24.64 -9.03
CA MET A 365 10.16 -25.11 -9.18
C MET A 365 9.70 -24.98 -10.62
N GLU A 366 8.74 -25.81 -11.01
CA GLU A 366 8.00 -25.66 -12.26
C GLU A 366 6.81 -24.72 -12.02
N LEU A 367 6.70 -23.64 -12.80
CA LEU A 367 5.56 -22.74 -12.79
C LEU A 367 4.87 -22.78 -14.15
N VAL A 368 3.55 -22.95 -14.14
CA VAL A 368 2.76 -23.00 -15.39
C VAL A 368 2.53 -21.56 -15.86
N ALA A 369 3.31 -21.12 -16.85
CA ALA A 369 3.27 -19.76 -17.36
C ALA A 369 2.01 -19.45 -18.19
N ASP A 370 1.60 -20.36 -19.07
CA ASP A 370 0.41 -20.27 -19.93
C ASP A 370 0.26 -21.59 -20.72
N ALA A 371 -0.99 -22.00 -20.98
CA ALA A 371 -1.46 -23.10 -21.86
C ALA A 371 -0.42 -24.19 -22.28
N GLY A 372 0.06 -25.01 -21.34
CA GLY A 372 0.54 -26.36 -21.64
C GLY A 372 2.03 -26.56 -21.93
N THR A 373 2.89 -25.59 -21.64
CA THR A 373 4.36 -25.79 -21.73
C THR A 373 4.90 -26.40 -20.43
N LEU A 374 4.94 -27.73 -20.36
CA LEU A 374 5.53 -28.47 -19.24
C LEU A 374 7.07 -28.55 -19.38
N GLY A 375 7.78 -28.56 -18.25
CA GLY A 375 9.23 -28.75 -18.17
C GLY A 375 10.07 -27.47 -18.20
N VAL A 376 9.48 -26.30 -17.88
CA VAL A 376 10.23 -25.05 -17.70
C VAL A 376 10.37 -24.78 -16.21
N TYR A 377 11.61 -24.78 -15.74
CA TYR A 377 11.93 -24.57 -14.33
C TYR A 377 12.38 -23.14 -14.07
N HIS A 378 12.04 -22.66 -12.88
CA HIS A 378 12.32 -21.32 -12.42
C HIS A 378 12.93 -21.38 -11.02
N GLN A 379 13.87 -20.49 -10.77
CA GLN A 379 14.34 -20.19 -9.43
C GLN A 379 14.35 -18.68 -9.23
N PHE A 380 13.94 -18.25 -8.05
CA PHE A 380 13.86 -16.83 -7.72
C PHE A 380 14.79 -16.49 -6.56
N LEU A 381 15.29 -15.25 -6.56
CA LEU A 381 15.98 -14.66 -5.43
C LEU A 381 15.06 -13.62 -4.80
N TYR A 382 14.74 -13.80 -3.53
CA TYR A 382 14.03 -12.81 -2.73
C TYR A 382 15.05 -11.96 -1.99
N ILE A 383 15.12 -10.69 -2.35
CA ILE A 383 16.14 -9.75 -1.90
C ILE A 383 15.47 -8.72 -1.00
N ILE A 384 15.90 -8.66 0.26
CA ILE A 384 15.35 -7.71 1.24
C ILE A 384 16.08 -6.39 1.03
N ALA A 385 15.36 -5.39 0.53
CA ALA A 385 15.88 -4.10 0.16
C ALA A 385 15.80 -3.10 1.33
N GLY A 386 16.70 -2.11 1.33
CA GLY A 386 16.76 -1.07 2.37
C GLY A 386 15.57 -0.11 2.37
N ASP A 387 14.83 -0.03 1.25
CA ASP A 387 13.55 0.70 1.14
C ASP A 387 12.35 -0.03 1.81
N GLY A 388 12.60 -1.19 2.43
CA GLY A 388 11.61 -2.00 3.15
C GLY A 388 10.76 -2.92 2.27
N SER A 389 11.05 -3.02 0.97
CA SER A 389 10.43 -3.99 0.06
C SER A 389 11.25 -5.28 -0.07
N THR A 390 10.64 -6.32 -0.63
CA THR A 390 11.36 -7.50 -1.12
C THR A 390 11.39 -7.49 -2.64
N ARG A 391 12.57 -7.36 -3.24
CA ARG A 391 12.76 -7.49 -4.69
C ARG A 391 12.82 -8.95 -5.06
N VAL A 392 12.23 -9.28 -6.21
CA VAL A 392 12.20 -10.64 -6.72
C VAL A 392 13.01 -10.64 -7.99
N VAL A 393 14.05 -11.46 -8.06
CA VAL A 393 14.83 -11.66 -9.29
C VAL A 393 14.57 -13.06 -9.81
N ARG A 394 14.07 -13.18 -11.03
CA ARG A 394 14.00 -14.46 -11.75
C ARG A 394 15.38 -14.78 -12.26
N ARG A 395 15.97 -15.88 -11.81
CA ARG A 395 17.30 -16.31 -12.27
C ARG A 395 17.26 -16.79 -13.72
N ASN A 396 18.33 -16.54 -14.45
CA ASN A 396 18.60 -17.21 -15.72
C ASN A 396 19.26 -18.58 -15.43
N LEU A 397 18.61 -19.66 -15.87
CA LEU A 397 19.08 -21.05 -15.68
C LEU A 397 19.70 -21.65 -16.96
N GLU A 398 19.93 -20.83 -17.99
CA GLU A 398 20.57 -21.28 -19.24
C GLU A 398 22.03 -21.69 -19.03
N GLU A 399 22.53 -22.60 -19.87
CA GLU A 399 23.90 -23.13 -19.77
C GLU A 399 25.00 -22.08 -19.97
N SER A 400 24.76 -21.01 -20.75
CA SER A 400 25.79 -19.99 -21.04
C SER A 400 26.02 -19.00 -19.90
N ARG A 401 25.02 -18.78 -19.02
CA ARG A 401 25.07 -17.90 -17.83
C ARG A 401 25.76 -16.54 -18.06
N ASP A 402 25.32 -15.80 -19.07
CA ASP A 402 25.89 -14.47 -19.38
C ASP A 402 25.28 -13.33 -18.54
N GLU A 403 24.23 -13.60 -17.77
CA GLU A 403 23.52 -12.64 -16.90
C GLU A 403 22.93 -13.35 -15.68
N ILE A 404 22.70 -12.62 -14.58
CA ILE A 404 22.08 -13.17 -13.36
C ILE A 404 20.62 -13.56 -13.63
N GLY A 405 19.91 -12.72 -14.38
CA GLY A 405 18.48 -12.79 -14.61
C GLY A 405 17.83 -11.41 -14.56
N THR A 406 16.52 -11.38 -14.27
CA THR A 406 15.71 -10.17 -14.41
C THR A 406 14.97 -9.82 -13.12
N GLU A 407 15.02 -8.56 -12.69
CA GLU A 407 14.17 -8.06 -11.60
C GLU A 407 12.71 -8.08 -12.04
N CYS A 408 11.87 -8.81 -11.30
CA CYS A 408 10.44 -8.90 -11.52
C CYS A 408 9.73 -7.73 -10.83
N ASP A 409 8.90 -7.05 -11.60
CA ASP A 409 7.99 -6.04 -11.09
C ASP A 409 6.73 -6.68 -10.51
N THR A 410 6.74 -6.86 -9.19
CA THR A 410 5.59 -7.41 -8.46
C THR A 410 4.44 -6.40 -8.31
N GLN A 411 4.62 -5.16 -8.78
CA GLN A 411 3.64 -4.07 -8.67
C GLN A 411 3.06 -3.66 -10.03
N VAL A 412 3.13 -4.51 -11.05
CA VAL A 412 2.44 -4.28 -12.34
C VAL A 412 0.93 -4.31 -12.15
N ASP A 413 0.25 -3.40 -12.86
CA ASP A 413 -1.21 -3.35 -12.98
C ASP A 413 -1.70 -4.64 -13.67
N PRO A 414 -2.58 -5.45 -13.05
CA PRO A 414 -3.13 -6.68 -13.63
C PRO A 414 -3.66 -6.55 -15.05
N THR A 415 -4.13 -5.35 -15.42
CA THR A 415 -4.73 -5.05 -16.72
C THR A 415 -3.70 -4.87 -17.84
N GLN A 416 -2.43 -4.65 -17.48
CA GLN A 416 -1.32 -4.44 -18.41
C GLN A 416 -0.34 -5.63 -18.44
N VAL A 417 -0.65 -6.73 -17.73
CA VAL A 417 0.26 -7.87 -17.59
C VAL A 417 0.42 -8.61 -18.91
N THR A 418 1.67 -8.77 -19.35
CA THR A 418 2.04 -9.50 -20.57
C THR A 418 2.55 -10.91 -20.29
N THR A 419 3.07 -11.16 -19.09
CA THR A 419 3.48 -12.50 -18.61
C THR A 419 3.04 -12.73 -17.18
N THR A 420 2.56 -13.93 -16.86
CA THR A 420 2.07 -14.26 -15.51
C THR A 420 3.19 -14.45 -14.49
N ILE A 421 4.40 -14.86 -14.90
CA ILE A 421 5.48 -15.27 -13.98
C ILE A 421 6.33 -14.08 -13.49
N CYS A 422 6.83 -13.25 -14.41
CA CYS A 422 7.78 -12.20 -14.07
C CYS A 422 7.79 -11.15 -15.19
N ASN A 423 7.19 -9.99 -14.92
CA ASN A 423 7.29 -8.83 -15.80
C ASN A 423 8.53 -8.03 -15.43
N GLU A 424 9.31 -7.57 -16.41
CA GLU A 424 10.58 -6.88 -16.13
C GLU A 424 10.32 -5.53 -15.43
N ALA A 425 11.10 -5.24 -14.38
CA ALA A 425 11.09 -3.94 -13.74
C ALA A 425 11.75 -2.90 -14.65
N ALA A 426 11.00 -1.85 -15.00
CA ALA A 426 11.58 -0.69 -15.69
C ALA A 426 12.56 0.08 -14.78
N TYR A 427 13.57 0.70 -15.42
CA TYR A 427 14.68 1.44 -14.82
C TYR A 427 14.25 2.55 -13.81
N PRO A 428 15.16 3.00 -12.92
CA PRO A 428 14.85 3.94 -11.84
C PRO A 428 14.38 5.31 -12.36
N GLY A 429 13.31 5.84 -11.74
CA GLY A 429 12.91 7.25 -11.88
C GLY A 429 11.63 7.50 -12.68
N ASP A 430 11.23 6.55 -13.53
CA ASP A 430 9.91 6.57 -14.17
C ASP A 430 8.98 5.60 -13.45
N ASN A 431 7.77 6.05 -13.08
CA ASN A 431 6.68 5.10 -12.90
C ASN A 431 6.23 4.73 -14.31
N PRO A 432 6.67 3.60 -14.89
CA PRO A 432 6.18 3.20 -16.19
C PRO A 432 4.64 3.16 -16.15
N PRO A 433 3.97 3.47 -17.27
CA PRO A 433 2.50 3.49 -17.35
C PRO A 433 1.85 2.15 -16.97
N ASP A 434 2.64 1.09 -16.79
CA ASP A 434 2.18 -0.26 -16.45
C ASP A 434 2.32 -0.60 -14.95
N ARG A 435 3.03 0.22 -14.14
CA ARG A 435 3.06 0.05 -12.68
C ARG A 435 1.76 0.56 -12.06
N ARG A 436 1.33 -0.08 -10.98
CA ARG A 436 0.19 0.39 -10.19
C ARG A 436 0.41 1.83 -9.73
N PRO A 437 -0.60 2.68 -9.83
CA PRO A 437 -0.52 4.03 -9.30
C PRO A 437 -0.18 4.01 -7.81
N PHE A 438 0.75 4.86 -7.36
CA PHE A 438 1.26 4.93 -5.98
C PHE A 438 2.15 3.78 -5.51
N ALA A 439 2.46 2.79 -6.37
CA ALA A 439 3.53 1.86 -6.08
C ALA A 439 4.84 2.63 -5.85
N GLN A 440 5.52 2.36 -4.75
CA GLN A 440 6.80 2.98 -4.38
C GLN A 440 7.95 2.17 -4.98
N GLY A 441 7.93 1.95 -6.30
CA GLY A 441 8.86 1.07 -7.01
C GLY A 441 8.45 -0.41 -7.01
N PRO A 442 9.28 -1.29 -7.61
CA PRO A 442 9.02 -2.72 -7.65
C PRO A 442 9.21 -3.37 -6.27
N GLY A 443 8.69 -4.58 -6.11
CA GLY A 443 8.91 -5.41 -4.92
C GLY A 443 7.68 -5.58 -4.02
N ILE A 444 7.69 -6.68 -3.27
CA ILE A 444 6.64 -7.06 -2.33
C ILE A 444 6.77 -6.20 -1.08
N ARG A 445 5.67 -5.58 -0.64
CA ARG A 445 5.63 -4.81 0.60
C ARG A 445 4.65 -5.45 1.57
N ALA A 446 5.02 -5.50 2.85
CA ALA A 446 4.13 -6.04 3.86
C ALA A 446 2.92 -5.10 4.09
N PRO A 447 1.75 -5.66 4.43
CA PRO A 447 0.54 -4.88 4.68
C PRO A 447 0.69 -3.96 5.89
N ASN A 448 -0.10 -2.88 5.92
CA ASN A 448 -0.18 -1.90 7.01
C ASN A 448 1.14 -1.16 7.32
N GLY A 449 2.05 -1.05 6.34
CA GLY A 449 3.31 -0.32 6.50
C GLY A 449 4.36 -1.06 7.34
N ALA A 450 4.17 -2.36 7.57
CA ALA A 450 5.20 -3.22 8.13
C ALA A 450 6.32 -3.47 7.11
N VAL A 451 7.50 -3.84 7.60
CA VAL A 451 8.66 -4.20 6.78
C VAL A 451 8.91 -5.69 6.94
N ILE A 452 9.15 -6.39 5.84
CA ILE A 452 9.52 -7.80 5.85
C ILE A 452 10.99 -7.89 6.26
N THR A 453 11.28 -8.64 7.31
CA THR A 453 12.62 -8.74 7.89
C THR A 453 13.39 -9.96 7.40
N ASP A 454 12.69 -11.05 7.07
CA ASP A 454 13.32 -12.26 6.53
C ASP A 454 12.31 -13.17 5.81
N TRP A 455 12.83 -14.06 4.96
CA TRP A 455 12.08 -15.07 4.22
C TRP A 455 12.72 -16.46 4.35
N THR A 456 11.88 -17.49 4.34
CA THR A 456 12.28 -18.90 4.18
C THR A 456 11.31 -19.62 3.25
N PHE A 457 11.71 -20.76 2.66
CA PHE A 457 10.98 -21.40 1.57
C PHE A 457 10.92 -22.92 1.73
N GLN A 458 9.70 -23.47 1.74
CA GLN A 458 9.48 -24.91 1.84
C GLN A 458 8.86 -25.45 0.57
N ARG A 459 9.37 -26.60 0.10
CA ARG A 459 8.66 -27.46 -0.85
C ARG A 459 7.58 -28.22 -0.07
N VAL A 460 6.35 -28.14 -0.53
CA VAL A 460 5.20 -28.82 0.04
C VAL A 460 4.75 -29.89 -0.95
N ASP A 461 4.71 -31.13 -0.49
CA ASP A 461 4.06 -32.24 -1.17
C ASP A 461 2.67 -32.43 -0.55
N ALA A 462 1.62 -32.12 -1.30
CA ALA A 462 0.24 -32.20 -0.88
C ALA A 462 -0.14 -33.65 -0.53
N GLN A 463 -0.74 -33.81 0.64
CA GLN A 463 -1.58 -34.97 0.94
C GLN A 463 -3.00 -34.64 0.47
N VAL A 464 -3.49 -35.38 -0.53
CA VAL A 464 -4.81 -35.16 -1.14
C VAL A 464 -5.92 -35.23 -0.09
N ASP A 465 -6.43 -34.08 0.35
CA ASP A 465 -7.71 -33.98 1.05
C ASP A 465 -8.44 -32.70 0.59
N GLU A 466 -9.36 -32.86 -0.36
CA GLU A 466 -10.03 -31.78 -1.13
C GLU A 466 -10.95 -30.85 -0.30
N GLN A 467 -11.11 -31.06 1.02
CA GLN A 467 -12.16 -30.41 1.82
C GLN A 467 -11.72 -29.28 2.76
N ILE A 468 -10.42 -28.96 2.85
CA ILE A 468 -9.93 -27.83 3.65
C ILE A 468 -9.66 -26.65 2.72
N ALA A 469 -10.07 -25.44 3.12
CA ALA A 469 -9.83 -24.18 2.42
C ALA A 469 -8.43 -24.16 1.78
N ARG A 470 -8.36 -23.83 0.48
CA ARG A 470 -7.11 -23.67 -0.28
C ARG A 470 -6.11 -22.90 0.59
N SER A 471 -5.14 -23.62 1.14
CA SER A 471 -4.08 -23.12 2.01
C SER A 471 -2.79 -23.27 1.23
N PRO A 472 -1.76 -22.45 1.49
CA PRO A 472 -0.47 -22.66 0.82
C PRO A 472 0.11 -24.05 1.10
N PHE A 473 -0.31 -24.73 2.18
CA PHE A 473 0.17 -26.07 2.57
C PHE A 473 -0.66 -27.24 2.02
N THR A 474 -1.70 -26.98 1.22
CA THR A 474 -2.58 -28.04 0.67
C THR A 474 -2.34 -28.34 -0.81
N THR A 475 -1.44 -27.61 -1.46
CA THR A 475 -1.14 -27.75 -2.89
C THR A 475 0.35 -28.05 -3.06
N ASP A 476 0.67 -28.92 -4.02
CA ASP A 476 2.06 -29.19 -4.41
C ASP A 476 2.74 -27.88 -4.86
N GLY A 477 3.96 -27.65 -4.41
CA GLY A 477 4.78 -26.53 -4.88
C GLY A 477 5.62 -25.90 -3.79
N VAL A 478 6.05 -24.66 -4.02
CA VAL A 478 6.86 -23.90 -3.06
C VAL A 478 5.99 -22.89 -2.31
N VAL A 479 6.20 -22.81 -1.00
CA VAL A 479 5.59 -21.82 -0.12
C VAL A 479 6.67 -20.94 0.45
N GLY A 480 6.54 -19.63 0.25
CA GLY A 480 7.41 -18.64 0.87
C GLY A 480 6.77 -18.07 2.13
N ILE A 481 7.56 -18.02 3.19
CA ILE A 481 7.12 -17.69 4.54
C ILE A 481 7.95 -16.50 4.99
N GLY A 482 7.28 -15.36 5.17
CA GLY A 482 7.90 -14.09 5.53
C GLY A 482 7.52 -13.69 6.95
N VAL A 483 8.47 -13.07 7.65
CA VAL A 483 8.22 -12.44 8.95
C VAL A 483 8.39 -10.93 8.84
N THR A 484 7.62 -10.18 9.63
CA THR A 484 7.62 -8.71 9.59
C THR A 484 8.08 -8.11 10.90
N ASN A 485 8.67 -6.91 10.85
CA ASN A 485 9.14 -6.17 12.03
C ASN A 485 8.06 -5.89 13.10
N VAL A 486 6.77 -6.13 12.80
CA VAL A 486 5.64 -6.00 13.73
C VAL A 486 5.10 -7.36 14.25
N GLY A 487 5.84 -8.45 14.06
CA GLY A 487 5.51 -9.75 14.64
C GLY A 487 4.45 -10.55 13.89
N ARG A 488 4.27 -10.28 12.60
CA ARG A 488 3.30 -10.99 11.76
C ARG A 488 3.98 -11.89 10.75
N VAL A 489 3.30 -12.98 10.43
CA VAL A 489 3.69 -13.94 9.39
C VAL A 489 2.85 -13.68 8.15
N VAL A 490 3.53 -13.62 7.00
CA VAL A 490 2.92 -13.46 5.68
C VAL A 490 3.37 -14.61 4.78
N PHE A 491 2.55 -14.94 3.79
CA PHE A 491 2.88 -15.96 2.79
C PHE A 491 2.86 -15.35 1.39
N VAL A 492 3.63 -15.93 0.48
CA VAL A 492 3.67 -15.52 -0.93
C VAL A 492 3.17 -16.65 -1.84
N THR A 493 2.47 -16.28 -2.90
CA THR A 493 1.96 -17.19 -3.93
C THR A 493 3.02 -17.44 -5.00
N PHE A 494 3.09 -18.67 -5.52
CA PHE A 494 4.00 -19.05 -6.61
C PHE A 494 3.27 -19.59 -7.85
N GLY A 495 2.03 -20.05 -7.70
CA GLY A 495 1.23 -20.56 -8.82
C GLY A 495 -0.11 -21.17 -8.42
N GLN A 496 -0.41 -21.23 -7.12
CA GLN A 496 -1.61 -21.88 -6.58
C GLN A 496 -2.94 -21.25 -7.02
N PHE A 497 -2.89 -20.05 -7.62
CA PHE A 497 -4.05 -19.30 -8.13
C PHE A 497 -3.93 -18.96 -9.62
N SER A 498 -2.98 -19.59 -10.35
CA SER A 498 -2.74 -19.32 -11.78
C SER A 498 -3.79 -19.95 -12.70
N ASP A 499 -4.54 -20.95 -12.21
CA ASP A 499 -5.69 -21.50 -12.93
C ASP A 499 -6.79 -20.44 -12.94
N GLY A 500 -6.87 -19.67 -14.02
CA GLY A 500 -7.72 -18.50 -14.20
C GLY A 500 -9.03 -18.62 -13.42
N VAL A 501 -9.06 -18.03 -12.22
CA VAL A 501 -10.15 -18.24 -11.29
C VAL A 501 -11.34 -17.46 -11.83
N GLN A 502 -12.23 -18.17 -12.52
CA GLN A 502 -13.46 -17.60 -13.04
C GLN A 502 -14.34 -17.25 -11.85
N ILE A 503 -14.43 -15.96 -11.56
CA ILE A 503 -15.42 -15.47 -10.62
C ILE A 503 -16.78 -15.91 -11.18
N PRO A 504 -17.68 -16.51 -10.37
CA PRO A 504 -18.98 -16.88 -10.84
C PRO A 504 -19.64 -15.70 -11.55
N GLN A 505 -20.21 -15.91 -12.74
CA GLN A 505 -20.94 -14.88 -13.48
C GLN A 505 -22.11 -14.29 -12.67
N THR A 506 -22.52 -14.92 -11.56
CA THR A 506 -23.48 -14.35 -10.60
C THR A 506 -22.90 -13.23 -9.72
N LEU A 507 -21.57 -13.10 -9.65
CA LEU A 507 -20.83 -12.12 -8.85
C LEU A 507 -20.03 -11.14 -9.72
N ASP A 508 -19.47 -11.60 -10.84
CA ASP A 508 -18.81 -10.76 -11.85
C ASP A 508 -19.28 -11.19 -13.25
N PRO A 509 -20.46 -10.75 -13.70
CA PRO A 509 -20.98 -11.24 -14.97
C PRO A 509 -20.13 -10.90 -16.21
N LEU A 510 -19.32 -9.80 -16.24
CA LEU A 510 -18.49 -9.34 -17.40
C LEU A 510 -17.17 -10.03 -17.45
N GLU A 511 -16.73 -10.57 -16.32
CA GLU A 511 -15.33 -10.95 -16.16
C GLU A 511 -14.39 -9.72 -16.18
N THR A 512 -14.81 -8.52 -15.68
CA THR A 512 -13.83 -7.41 -15.56
C THR A 512 -13.03 -7.45 -14.27
N ILE A 513 -13.53 -8.14 -13.25
CA ILE A 513 -12.77 -8.30 -12.03
C ILE A 513 -11.73 -9.36 -12.36
N ASN A 514 -10.54 -8.89 -12.70
CA ASN A 514 -9.40 -9.78 -12.78
C ASN A 514 -9.01 -10.19 -11.35
N ALA A 515 -9.59 -11.28 -10.84
CA ALA A 515 -9.26 -11.89 -9.55
C ALA A 515 -8.00 -12.78 -9.59
N GLN A 516 -7.26 -12.80 -10.71
CA GLN A 516 -6.04 -13.57 -10.80
C GLN A 516 -5.03 -13.07 -9.77
N ILE A 517 -4.47 -13.99 -9.00
CA ILE A 517 -3.37 -13.69 -8.09
C ILE A 517 -2.08 -14.14 -8.77
N PHE A 518 -1.31 -13.16 -9.21
CA PHE A 518 0.00 -13.43 -9.82
C PHE A 518 0.96 -14.06 -8.80
N PRO A 519 1.90 -14.91 -9.26
CA PRO A 519 3.12 -15.23 -8.52
C PRO A 519 3.74 -13.99 -7.87
N HIS A 520 4.37 -14.17 -6.74
CA HIS A 520 4.98 -13.11 -5.94
C HIS A 520 3.97 -12.12 -5.32
N SER A 521 2.68 -12.46 -5.30
CA SER A 521 1.67 -11.73 -4.52
C SER A 521 1.54 -12.32 -3.12
N LEU A 522 1.11 -11.52 -2.15
CA LEU A 522 0.81 -12.06 -0.83
C LEU A 522 -0.41 -13.00 -0.89
N TRP A 523 -0.39 -14.06 -0.10
CA TRP A 523 -1.49 -15.01 -0.03
C TRP A 523 -2.77 -14.34 0.51
N PRO A 524 -3.97 -14.56 -0.05
CA PRO A 524 -5.21 -13.99 0.46
C PRO A 524 -5.80 -14.78 1.64
N VAL A 525 -6.54 -14.13 2.54
CA VAL A 525 -7.32 -14.83 3.59
C VAL A 525 -8.47 -15.65 2.98
N ILE A 526 -9.15 -15.11 1.97
CA ILE A 526 -10.22 -15.78 1.22
C ILE A 526 -9.83 -15.72 -0.25
N ASP A 527 -9.83 -16.88 -0.91
CA ASP A 527 -9.58 -16.97 -2.36
C ASP A 527 -10.59 -16.08 -3.10
N PRO A 528 -10.14 -15.06 -3.87
CA PRO A 528 -11.02 -14.12 -4.55
C PRO A 528 -11.93 -14.79 -5.59
N GLY A 529 -11.60 -15.98 -6.08
CA GLY A 529 -12.50 -16.74 -6.94
C GLY A 529 -13.12 -17.98 -6.29
N SER A 530 -13.16 -18.04 -4.95
CA SER A 530 -13.98 -18.99 -4.20
C SER A 530 -15.49 -18.87 -4.45
N GLY A 531 -15.94 -17.77 -5.05
CA GLY A 531 -17.35 -17.42 -5.16
C GLY A 531 -17.93 -16.86 -3.85
N ASP A 532 -17.11 -16.52 -2.85
CA ASP A 532 -17.55 -15.76 -1.69
C ASP A 532 -17.56 -14.24 -2.01
N PRO A 533 -18.72 -13.55 -1.95
CA PRO A 533 -18.78 -12.11 -2.16
C PRO A 533 -17.94 -11.29 -1.18
N GLN A 534 -17.59 -11.82 -0.01
CA GLN A 534 -16.71 -11.15 0.96
C GLN A 534 -15.25 -11.10 0.49
N ALA A 535 -14.83 -12.01 -0.39
CA ALA A 535 -13.48 -12.05 -0.94
C ALA A 535 -13.24 -10.94 -1.99
N LEU A 536 -14.33 -10.43 -2.56
CA LEU A 536 -14.29 -9.43 -3.63
C LEU A 536 -14.46 -8.01 -3.09
N PRO A 537 -13.82 -7.02 -3.71
CA PRO A 537 -14.14 -5.61 -3.53
C PRO A 537 -15.63 -5.34 -3.64
N ARG A 538 -16.20 -4.58 -2.70
CA ARG A 538 -17.63 -4.23 -2.70
C ARG A 538 -17.84 -2.75 -2.51
N VAL A 539 -19.01 -2.27 -2.93
CA VAL A 539 -19.47 -0.92 -2.59
C VAL A 539 -20.84 -0.95 -1.95
N GLN A 540 -20.96 -0.11 -0.92
CA GLN A 540 -22.20 0.22 -0.26
C GLN A 540 -22.58 1.66 -0.61
N ASP A 541 -23.79 1.84 -1.09
CA ASP A 541 -24.35 3.16 -1.41
C ASP A 541 -24.91 3.84 -0.15
N ARG A 542 -25.04 5.17 -0.18
CA ARG A 542 -25.77 5.94 0.83
C ARG A 542 -26.72 6.93 0.18
N GLU A 543 -27.76 7.29 0.90
CA GLU A 543 -28.71 8.30 0.43
C GLU A 543 -27.99 9.63 0.15
N PRO A 544 -28.18 10.23 -1.05
CA PRO A 544 -27.51 11.48 -1.40
C PRO A 544 -27.99 12.63 -0.50
N SER A 545 -27.04 13.33 0.10
CA SER A 545 -27.35 14.51 0.92
C SER A 545 -27.53 15.74 0.05
N ARG A 546 -28.62 16.50 0.27
CA ARG A 546 -28.89 17.76 -0.43
C ARG A 546 -29.13 18.88 0.56
N TYR A 547 -28.68 20.09 0.22
CA TYR A 547 -29.10 21.29 0.92
C TYR A 547 -30.28 21.90 0.16
N VAL A 548 -31.51 21.57 0.58
CA VAL A 548 -32.72 22.22 0.09
C VAL A 548 -33.14 23.22 1.17
N GLY A 549 -33.13 24.51 0.85
CA GLY A 549 -33.65 25.53 1.76
C GLY A 549 -35.16 25.36 1.91
N GLY A 550 -35.66 25.25 3.14
CA GLY A 550 -37.08 25.09 3.44
C GLY A 550 -37.45 23.66 3.83
N GLU A 551 -37.51 23.39 5.14
CA GLU A 551 -38.18 22.20 5.68
C GLU A 551 -39.69 22.34 5.44
N THR A 552 -40.20 21.78 4.34
CA THR A 552 -41.61 21.37 4.30
C THR A 552 -41.71 19.88 3.99
N THR A 553 -42.38 19.20 4.91
CA THR A 553 -42.57 17.76 4.98
C THR A 553 -43.59 17.22 3.97
N GLU A 554 -44.07 18.04 3.04
CA GLU A 554 -45.06 17.65 2.05
C GLU A 554 -44.62 18.10 0.65
N SER A 555 -44.93 17.25 -0.33
CA SER A 555 -44.47 17.25 -1.71
C SER A 555 -44.35 18.62 -2.37
N ASN A 556 -43.12 19.07 -2.60
CA ASN A 556 -42.79 20.03 -3.65
C ASN A 556 -41.73 19.39 -4.56
N ALA A 557 -41.97 19.48 -5.87
CA ALA A 557 -41.38 18.71 -6.96
C ALA A 557 -39.84 18.77 -7.14
N VAL A 558 -39.10 19.29 -6.16
CA VAL A 558 -37.64 19.50 -6.20
C VAL A 558 -36.87 18.42 -5.43
N LYS A 559 -37.57 17.52 -4.70
CA LYS A 559 -36.91 16.42 -3.96
C LYS A 559 -36.24 15.38 -4.84
N VAL A 560 -36.39 15.41 -6.17
CA VAL A 560 -35.81 14.37 -7.03
C VAL A 560 -35.18 15.00 -8.26
N LEU A 561 -34.05 15.70 -8.07
CA LEU A 561 -33.17 16.14 -9.15
C LEU A 561 -31.79 15.41 -9.06
N ALA A 562 -31.35 14.75 -10.14
CA ALA A 562 -30.38 13.66 -10.28
C ALA A 562 -28.93 14.19 -10.25
N PRO A 563 -27.96 13.31 -10.02
CA PRO A 563 -27.62 12.13 -10.79
C PRO A 563 -28.27 10.89 -10.19
N SER A 564 -29.02 10.13 -11.00
CA SER A 564 -29.07 8.69 -10.78
C SER A 564 -27.69 8.18 -11.17
N LEU A 565 -26.73 8.42 -10.30
CA LEU A 565 -25.42 7.79 -10.28
C LEU A 565 -25.62 6.36 -9.80
N ARG A 566 -26.49 5.65 -10.51
CA ARG A 566 -26.61 4.23 -10.32
C ARG A 566 -25.39 3.67 -11.00
N ARG A 567 -24.55 3.01 -10.21
CA ARG A 567 -23.55 2.09 -10.74
C ARG A 567 -24.30 1.07 -11.58
N ILE A 568 -24.16 1.18 -12.89
CA ILE A 568 -24.85 0.29 -13.81
C ILE A 568 -23.92 -0.89 -14.03
N ASP A 569 -24.05 -1.83 -13.12
CA ASP A 569 -23.32 -3.10 -13.15
C ASP A 569 -24.16 -4.16 -13.84
N LEU A 570 -24.77 -3.75 -14.94
CA LEU A 570 -25.11 -4.73 -15.93
C LEU A 570 -24.13 -4.67 -17.10
N ALA A 571 -23.15 -3.73 -17.13
CA ALA A 571 -21.97 -3.74 -18.04
C ALA A 571 -21.47 -5.16 -18.28
N TYR A 572 -21.67 -6.01 -17.25
CA TYR A 572 -21.37 -7.40 -16.92
C TYR A 572 -22.04 -8.49 -17.74
N VAL A 573 -23.29 -8.41 -18.16
CA VAL A 573 -23.87 -9.58 -18.81
C VAL A 573 -23.78 -9.44 -20.32
N ASP A 574 -22.73 -9.96 -20.94
CA ASP A 574 -22.83 -10.40 -22.34
C ASP A 574 -23.11 -11.91 -22.38
N PRO A 575 -24.37 -12.34 -22.53
CA PRO A 575 -24.67 -13.75 -22.63
C PRO A 575 -24.33 -14.34 -24.00
N CYS A 576 -23.72 -13.57 -24.93
CA CYS A 576 -23.76 -13.86 -26.36
C CYS A 576 -22.45 -13.68 -27.16
N THR A 577 -21.30 -13.32 -26.56
CA THR A 577 -20.04 -13.15 -27.34
C THR A 577 -19.16 -14.37 -27.50
N LEU A 578 -19.52 -15.54 -26.99
CA LEU A 578 -18.86 -16.76 -27.42
C LEU A 578 -19.44 -17.18 -28.77
N GLU A 579 -18.71 -16.85 -29.83
CA GLU A 579 -18.97 -17.26 -31.20
C GLU A 579 -19.34 -18.77 -31.25
N ASP A 580 -20.46 -19.05 -31.92
CA ASP A 580 -20.93 -20.33 -32.49
C ASP A 580 -22.02 -21.19 -31.81
N ASP A 581 -22.47 -20.98 -30.56
CA ASP A 581 -23.50 -21.87 -29.97
C ASP A 581 -24.72 -21.16 -29.34
N ALA A 582 -25.73 -20.91 -30.18
CA ALA A 582 -27.03 -20.32 -29.81
C ALA A 582 -27.86 -21.15 -28.78
N ASP A 583 -27.47 -22.40 -28.49
CA ASP A 583 -28.16 -23.26 -27.51
C ASP A 583 -27.69 -23.00 -26.05
N SER A 584 -26.56 -22.29 -25.86
CA SER A 584 -26.03 -21.93 -24.52
C SER A 584 -26.86 -20.83 -23.82
N CYS A 585 -27.44 -19.89 -24.59
CA CYS A 585 -28.24 -18.78 -24.07
C CYS A 585 -29.47 -19.21 -23.25
N ALA A 586 -30.03 -20.39 -23.52
CA ALA A 586 -31.20 -20.90 -22.81
C ALA A 586 -30.88 -21.34 -21.36
N SER A 587 -29.62 -21.65 -21.05
CA SER A 587 -29.21 -22.16 -19.74
C SER A 587 -28.98 -21.05 -18.71
N ALA A 588 -28.47 -19.88 -19.13
CA ALA A 588 -28.36 -18.68 -18.30
C ALA A 588 -29.75 -18.18 -17.84
N SER A 589 -30.76 -18.27 -18.71
CA SER A 589 -32.15 -17.92 -18.39
C SER A 589 -32.83 -18.90 -17.39
N SER A 590 -32.37 -20.16 -17.34
CA SER A 590 -32.90 -21.17 -16.42
C SER A 590 -32.37 -21.04 -14.99
N LEU A 591 -31.21 -20.41 -14.78
CA LEU A 591 -30.62 -20.16 -13.46
C LEU A 591 -31.31 -19.01 -12.70
N LEU A 592 -32.03 -18.12 -13.41
CA LEU A 592 -32.75 -16.99 -12.83
C LEU A 592 -34.15 -17.35 -12.28
N THR A 593 -34.64 -18.58 -12.48
CA THR A 593 -36.02 -18.96 -12.09
C THR A 593 -36.12 -20.16 -11.14
N GLY A 594 -35.03 -20.74 -10.65
CA GLY A 594 -35.14 -21.89 -9.75
C GLY A 594 -33.91 -22.30 -8.97
N ALA A 595 -33.73 -21.73 -7.78
CA ALA A 595 -33.09 -22.43 -6.66
C ALA A 595 -33.57 -21.87 -5.31
N SER A 596 -34.29 -22.71 -4.57
CA SER A 596 -34.72 -22.48 -3.20
C SER A 596 -33.55 -22.67 -2.21
N SER A 597 -33.52 -21.81 -1.18
CA SER A 597 -32.83 -21.92 0.12
C SER A 597 -31.31 -21.68 0.22
N SER A 598 -30.90 -20.41 0.23
CA SER A 598 -29.99 -19.71 1.19
C SER A 598 -29.71 -18.30 0.67
N PRO A 599 -29.55 -17.24 1.51
CA PRO A 599 -29.81 -15.87 1.07
C PRO A 599 -28.60 -15.24 0.39
N ILE A 600 -28.55 -15.34 -0.93
CA ILE A 600 -28.05 -14.25 -1.78
C ILE A 600 -29.24 -13.87 -2.68
N THR A 601 -30.08 -12.94 -2.21
CA THR A 601 -31.24 -12.44 -2.97
C THR A 601 -31.21 -10.92 -3.07
N ASN A 602 -30.47 -10.41 -4.05
CA ASN A 602 -30.93 -9.51 -5.12
C ASN A 602 -29.71 -9.08 -5.95
N ALA A 603 -29.27 -9.97 -6.83
CA ALA A 603 -28.04 -9.80 -7.59
C ALA A 603 -28.08 -8.62 -8.60
N ASP A 604 -29.25 -7.99 -8.84
CA ASP A 604 -29.37 -6.56 -9.25
C ASP A 604 -30.81 -5.94 -9.23
N GLY A 605 -31.88 -6.71 -9.49
CA GLY A 605 -33.25 -6.20 -9.66
C GLY A 605 -34.00 -5.62 -8.44
N LEU A 606 -33.61 -4.43 -7.94
CA LEU A 606 -34.42 -3.41 -7.22
C LEU A 606 -35.52 -3.81 -6.19
N GLY A 607 -35.46 -4.99 -5.58
CA GLY A 607 -36.18 -5.33 -4.33
C GLY A 607 -37.71 -5.46 -4.42
N ASN A 608 -38.26 -6.37 -3.60
CA ASN A 608 -39.69 -6.45 -3.38
C ASN A 608 -40.13 -5.28 -2.50
N THR A 609 -41.05 -4.51 -3.06
CA THR A 609 -41.69 -3.31 -2.53
C THR A 609 -42.49 -3.63 -1.28
N SER A 610 -41.93 -3.30 -0.11
CA SER A 610 -42.80 -3.14 1.05
C SER A 610 -42.54 -1.97 1.98
N GLU A 611 -41.51 -1.10 1.83
CA GLU A 611 -41.53 0.30 2.36
C GLU A 611 -40.22 1.10 2.07
N SER A 612 -40.03 1.47 0.79
CA SER A 612 -39.27 2.67 0.34
C SER A 612 -37.80 2.90 0.80
N ALA A 613 -36.84 2.14 0.29
CA ALA A 613 -35.43 2.60 0.22
C ALA A 613 -34.72 2.09 -1.04
N ILE A 614 -34.24 3.01 -1.88
CA ILE A 614 -33.47 2.73 -3.12
C ILE A 614 -32.02 2.28 -2.80
N TYR A 615 -31.53 2.53 -1.58
CA TYR A 615 -30.10 2.55 -1.24
C TYR A 615 -29.63 1.53 -0.17
N SER A 616 -30.38 0.46 0.12
CA SER A 616 -30.12 -0.39 1.29
C SER A 616 -29.28 -1.66 1.06
N THR A 617 -28.72 -1.87 -0.14
CA THR A 617 -28.01 -3.12 -0.49
C THR A 617 -26.56 -2.89 -0.88
N GLU A 618 -25.64 -3.66 -0.28
CA GLU A 618 -24.25 -3.80 -0.72
C GLU A 618 -24.19 -4.55 -2.05
N ALA A 619 -23.26 -4.19 -2.92
CA ALA A 619 -23.12 -4.90 -4.18
C ALA A 619 -21.66 -4.92 -4.65
N VAL A 620 -21.27 -6.01 -5.32
CA VAL A 620 -20.03 -6.09 -6.11
C VAL A 620 -20.33 -5.31 -7.39
N ARG A 621 -20.29 -3.97 -7.29
CA ARG A 621 -20.83 -3.08 -8.34
C ARG A 621 -19.86 -2.01 -8.80
N VAL A 622 -18.61 -2.43 -8.98
CA VAL A 622 -17.51 -1.57 -9.41
C VAL A 622 -16.46 -2.38 -10.12
N VAL A 623 -16.00 -1.85 -11.25
CA VAL A 623 -14.78 -2.29 -11.92
C VAL A 623 -13.60 -1.94 -11.01
N SER A 624 -13.19 -2.88 -10.16
CA SER A 624 -11.94 -2.75 -9.41
C SER A 624 -10.79 -3.05 -10.36
N ARG A 625 -9.95 -2.06 -10.64
CA ARG A 625 -8.77 -2.25 -11.51
C ARG A 625 -7.72 -3.15 -10.88
N ASP A 626 -7.52 -2.97 -9.57
CA ASP A 626 -6.63 -3.81 -8.79
C ASP A 626 -7.26 -4.09 -7.44
N TYR A 627 -7.79 -5.30 -7.30
CA TYR A 627 -8.40 -5.73 -6.06
C TYR A 627 -7.36 -5.86 -4.92
N ARG A 628 -6.05 -5.92 -5.23
CA ARG A 628 -4.96 -6.02 -4.24
C ARG A 628 -4.69 -4.69 -3.52
N GLU A 629 -5.05 -3.55 -4.12
CA GLU A 629 -4.94 -2.22 -3.50
C GLU A 629 -6.28 -1.66 -3.02
N TRP A 630 -7.38 -2.41 -3.20
CA TRP A 630 -8.72 -1.95 -2.89
C TRP A 630 -8.95 -1.73 -1.38
N ARG A 631 -8.91 -0.46 -0.95
CA ARG A 631 -9.11 -0.07 0.45
C ARG A 631 -10.57 0.26 0.75
N ALA A 632 -10.99 -0.12 1.95
CA ALA A 632 -12.25 0.35 2.49
C ALA A 632 -12.18 1.85 2.79
N GLY A 633 -13.25 2.58 2.47
CA GLY A 633 -13.34 3.98 2.85
C GLY A 633 -14.51 4.71 2.19
N GLU A 634 -14.75 5.93 2.67
CA GLU A 634 -15.83 6.77 2.18
C GLU A 634 -15.34 7.62 1.00
N TRP A 635 -16.10 7.56 -0.07
CA TRP A 635 -15.92 8.33 -1.28
C TRP A 635 -17.08 9.27 -1.48
N ASN A 636 -16.78 10.40 -2.07
CA ASN A 636 -17.70 11.48 -2.24
C ASN A 636 -17.59 12.04 -3.65
N LEU A 637 -18.73 12.23 -4.28
CA LEU A 637 -18.83 12.99 -5.51
C LEU A 637 -19.47 14.34 -5.21
N TYR A 638 -18.76 15.41 -5.52
CA TYR A 638 -19.23 16.77 -5.31
C TYR A 638 -19.48 17.46 -6.64
N TRP A 639 -20.67 18.02 -6.84
CA TRP A 639 -20.85 18.99 -7.90
C TRP A 639 -20.18 20.31 -7.51
N GLU A 640 -19.29 20.78 -8.38
CA GLU A 640 -18.42 21.92 -8.15
C GLU A 640 -17.73 21.88 -6.80
N GLY A 641 -17.13 20.73 -6.47
CA GLY A 641 -16.41 20.53 -5.21
C GLY A 641 -15.25 21.52 -5.01
N GLU A 642 -14.88 21.74 -3.77
CA GLU A 642 -13.64 22.46 -3.42
C GLU A 642 -12.41 21.81 -4.09
N ILE A 643 -11.36 22.60 -4.32
CA ILE A 643 -10.01 22.10 -4.60
C ILE A 643 -9.22 22.17 -3.28
N PRO A 644 -8.78 21.03 -2.70
CA PRO A 644 -8.03 21.02 -1.44
C PRO A 644 -6.77 21.89 -1.51
N GLY A 645 -6.30 22.40 -0.37
CA GLY A 645 -5.09 23.25 -0.32
C GLY A 645 -5.33 24.73 -0.67
N THR A 646 -6.38 25.03 -1.43
CA THR A 646 -6.63 26.38 -1.95
C THR A 646 -7.37 27.34 -1.00
N SER A 647 -7.70 26.91 0.22
CA SER A 647 -8.35 27.81 1.20
C SER A 647 -7.30 28.69 1.89
N SER A 648 -7.44 30.00 1.74
CA SER A 648 -6.51 30.96 2.31
C SER A 648 -7.24 32.21 2.82
N ALA A 649 -6.56 32.96 3.68
CA ALA A 649 -6.97 34.26 4.22
C ALA A 649 -5.99 35.39 3.84
N THR A 650 -5.03 35.13 2.96
CA THR A 650 -3.97 36.06 2.55
C THR A 650 -4.10 36.52 1.10
N GLY A 651 -5.20 36.19 0.42
CA GLY A 651 -5.43 36.62 -0.95
C GLY A 651 -5.72 38.11 -1.02
N GLN A 652 -5.10 38.80 -1.97
CA GLN A 652 -5.34 40.22 -2.22
C GLN A 652 -5.86 40.41 -3.64
N LEU A 653 -7.01 41.09 -3.79
CA LEU A 653 -7.50 41.49 -5.10
C LEU A 653 -6.73 42.71 -5.60
N GLN A 654 -6.22 42.62 -6.84
CA GLN A 654 -5.59 43.71 -7.56
C GLN A 654 -6.33 43.94 -8.88
N CYS A 655 -6.53 45.22 -9.20
CA CYS A 655 -7.18 45.65 -10.43
C CYS A 655 -6.28 46.66 -11.14
N ASP A 656 -6.01 46.41 -12.42
CA ASP A 656 -5.16 47.28 -13.22
C ASP A 656 -5.90 48.55 -13.70
N ALA A 657 -7.24 48.50 -13.78
CA ALA A 657 -8.12 49.64 -13.96
C ALA A 657 -9.47 49.43 -13.22
N ALA A 658 -10.11 50.52 -12.77
CA ALA A 658 -11.45 50.49 -12.13
C ALA A 658 -12.50 51.18 -13.02
N THR A 659 -13.72 50.62 -13.11
CA THR A 659 -14.79 51.06 -14.03
C THR A 659 -15.45 52.40 -13.64
N SER A 660 -15.10 52.96 -12.48
CA SER A 660 -15.65 54.22 -11.96
C SER A 660 -14.62 54.98 -11.12
N ASP A 661 -14.75 56.32 -11.07
CA ASP A 661 -13.98 57.19 -10.16
C ASP A 661 -14.10 56.78 -8.67
N SER A 662 -15.08 55.93 -8.34
CA SER A 662 -15.35 55.46 -6.97
C SER A 662 -14.60 54.19 -6.57
N GLY A 663 -14.03 53.41 -7.50
CA GLY A 663 -13.23 52.21 -7.20
C GLY A 663 -14.02 51.01 -6.64
N VAL A 664 -15.34 50.97 -6.88
CA VAL A 664 -16.26 49.93 -6.35
C VAL A 664 -16.18 48.62 -7.14
N TYR A 665 -15.95 48.69 -8.45
CA TYR A 665 -15.85 47.53 -9.34
C TYR A 665 -14.58 47.61 -10.19
N CYS A 666 -14.06 46.45 -10.59
CA CYS A 666 -12.93 46.33 -11.51
C CYS A 666 -13.40 46.12 -12.94
N TYR A 667 -12.53 46.40 -13.94
CA TYR A 667 -12.85 46.12 -15.34
C TYR A 667 -12.99 44.60 -15.56
N ALA A 668 -13.95 44.26 -16.42
CA ALA A 668 -14.26 42.90 -16.85
C ALA A 668 -14.35 42.82 -18.40
N GLU A 669 -13.80 43.81 -19.12
CA GLU A 669 -13.93 43.90 -20.58
C GLU A 669 -13.02 42.89 -21.29
N GLU A 670 -11.84 42.61 -20.74
CA GLU A 670 -10.93 41.58 -21.25
C GLU A 670 -10.63 40.48 -20.22
N ALA A 671 -10.34 39.29 -20.75
CA ALA A 671 -9.94 38.15 -19.95
C ALA A 671 -8.62 38.43 -19.22
N GLY A 672 -8.70 38.84 -17.96
CA GLY A 672 -7.51 39.02 -17.13
C GLY A 672 -7.34 40.31 -16.35
N ASP A 673 -8.27 41.25 -16.49
CA ASP A 673 -8.11 42.61 -15.96
C ASP A 673 -8.05 42.69 -14.41
N SER A 674 -8.56 41.67 -13.73
CA SER A 674 -8.57 41.55 -12.28
C SER A 674 -7.89 40.27 -11.84
N ARG A 675 -7.05 40.33 -10.81
CA ARG A 675 -6.35 39.16 -10.28
C ARG A 675 -6.38 39.08 -8.77
N LEU A 676 -6.39 37.85 -8.26
CA LEU A 676 -6.12 37.53 -6.87
C LEU A 676 -4.66 37.12 -6.75
N ILE A 677 -3.88 37.79 -5.91
CA ILE A 677 -2.49 37.44 -5.61
C ILE A 677 -2.44 36.84 -4.21
N ASP A 678 -1.78 35.70 -4.08
CA ASP A 678 -1.48 35.07 -2.79
C ASP A 678 -0.11 34.37 -2.84
N THR A 679 0.91 35.03 -2.28
CA THR A 679 2.28 34.52 -2.31
C THR A 679 2.50 33.26 -1.47
N ALA A 680 1.54 32.90 -0.62
CA ALA A 680 1.59 31.69 0.20
C ALA A 680 0.85 30.51 -0.44
N ALA A 681 0.13 30.73 -1.54
CA ALA A 681 -0.60 29.69 -2.26
C ALA A 681 0.32 28.90 -3.22
N SER A 682 -0.12 27.69 -3.55
CA SER A 682 0.52 26.81 -4.53
C SER A 682 -0.51 26.27 -5.51
N PHE A 683 -1.15 27.15 -6.28
CA PHE A 683 -2.35 26.80 -7.05
C PHE A 683 -2.15 25.68 -8.07
N CYS A 684 -1.01 25.63 -8.78
CA CYS A 684 -0.77 24.55 -9.74
C CYS A 684 -0.55 23.22 -9.00
N ASP A 685 0.23 23.21 -7.91
CA ASP A 685 0.47 22.02 -7.09
C ASP A 685 -0.80 21.53 -6.34
N ASP A 686 -1.76 22.42 -6.12
CA ASP A 686 -3.07 22.10 -5.54
C ASP A 686 -4.09 21.62 -6.61
N GLY A 687 -3.74 21.73 -7.89
CA GLY A 687 -4.56 21.25 -9.01
C GLY A 687 -5.57 22.25 -9.57
N VAL A 688 -5.33 23.55 -9.41
CA VAL A 688 -6.17 24.61 -10.03
C VAL A 688 -5.89 24.68 -11.52
N LEU A 689 -6.96 24.79 -12.32
CA LEU A 689 -6.88 24.96 -13.77
C LEU A 689 -7.74 26.14 -14.23
N PRO A 690 -7.43 26.73 -15.40
CA PRO A 690 -8.34 27.65 -16.08
C PRO A 690 -9.75 27.06 -16.22
N GLY A 691 -10.75 27.92 -15.99
CA GLY A 691 -12.16 27.59 -15.97
C GLY A 691 -12.73 27.26 -14.59
N ASP A 692 -11.90 27.01 -13.57
CA ASP A 692 -12.33 26.82 -12.18
C ASP A 692 -12.97 28.10 -11.61
N LYS A 693 -13.52 28.06 -10.39
CA LYS A 693 -14.15 29.23 -9.77
C LYS A 693 -13.57 29.57 -8.40
N LEU A 694 -13.43 30.86 -8.13
CA LEU A 694 -13.07 31.42 -6.85
C LEU A 694 -14.33 31.72 -6.05
N LEU A 695 -14.41 31.23 -4.80
CA LEU A 695 -15.43 31.61 -3.83
C LEU A 695 -14.80 32.52 -2.77
N LEU A 696 -15.35 33.73 -2.62
CA LEU A 696 -14.97 34.64 -1.53
C LEU A 696 -15.88 34.43 -0.33
N PHE A 697 -15.30 34.24 0.85
CA PHE A 697 -16.06 34.10 2.08
C PHE A 697 -16.50 35.45 2.64
N GLY A 698 -17.60 35.43 3.38
CA GLY A 698 -18.06 36.57 4.16
C GLY A 698 -17.75 36.45 5.64
N CYS A 699 -18.18 37.46 6.37
CA CYS A 699 -18.12 37.52 7.82
C CYS A 699 -19.53 37.50 8.41
N THR A 700 -19.68 36.90 9.58
CA THR A 700 -20.91 36.98 10.38
C THR A 700 -20.78 38.00 11.48
N ASP A 701 -19.58 38.10 12.06
CA ASP A 701 -19.19 39.06 13.08
C ASP A 701 -17.83 39.72 12.76
N THR A 702 -17.52 40.81 13.45
CA THR A 702 -16.25 41.53 13.26
C THR A 702 -15.02 40.68 13.60
N ASN A 703 -15.17 39.68 14.48
CA ASN A 703 -14.08 38.78 14.83
C ASN A 703 -13.70 37.80 13.71
N ASP A 704 -14.55 37.66 12.68
CA ASP A 704 -14.24 36.86 11.50
C ASP A 704 -13.28 37.60 10.55
N CYS A 705 -13.06 38.90 10.79
CA CYS A 705 -12.21 39.77 9.99
C CYS A 705 -10.83 39.98 10.66
N GLY A 706 -9.86 40.40 9.86
CA GLY A 706 -8.51 40.71 10.31
C GLY A 706 -8.45 41.89 11.29
N ILE A 707 -7.30 42.06 11.94
CA ILE A 707 -7.06 43.18 12.86
C ILE A 707 -7.23 44.51 12.10
N GLY A 708 -8.08 45.41 12.63
CA GLY A 708 -8.37 46.71 12.01
C GLY A 708 -9.47 46.67 10.95
N GLN A 709 -10.11 45.53 10.74
CA GLN A 709 -11.26 45.37 9.85
C GLN A 709 -12.57 45.27 10.64
N ILE A 710 -13.67 45.63 9.99
CA ILE A 710 -15.03 45.55 10.52
C ILE A 710 -15.88 44.73 9.56
N CYS A 711 -16.78 43.90 10.10
CA CYS A 711 -17.73 43.16 9.28
C CYS A 711 -18.89 44.07 8.82
N LEU A 712 -18.89 44.45 7.55
CA LEU A 712 -19.95 45.22 6.92
C LEU A 712 -21.08 44.28 6.47
N ARG A 713 -22.26 44.42 7.08
CA ARG A 713 -23.46 43.60 6.77
C ARG A 713 -24.58 44.45 6.18
N SER A 714 -25.63 43.84 5.64
CA SER A 714 -26.86 44.57 5.31
C SER A 714 -27.65 44.91 6.59
N GLN A 715 -28.46 45.98 6.59
CA GLN A 715 -29.23 46.38 7.77
C GLN A 715 -30.39 45.41 8.02
N GLY A 716 -30.53 44.90 9.25
CA GLY A 716 -31.64 44.02 9.64
C GLY A 716 -31.62 42.60 9.06
N SER A 717 -30.56 42.23 8.33
CA SER A 717 -30.41 40.96 7.63
C SER A 717 -29.52 39.96 8.38
N ASN A 718 -29.91 38.67 8.37
CA ASN A 718 -29.07 37.55 8.80
C ASN A 718 -28.05 37.10 7.72
N SER A 719 -27.87 37.88 6.65
CA SER A 719 -26.88 37.61 5.59
C SER A 719 -25.43 37.77 6.07
N THR A 720 -24.53 37.10 5.36
CA THR A 720 -23.08 37.24 5.53
C THR A 720 -22.61 38.59 4.97
N GLY A 721 -21.75 39.26 5.73
CA GLY A 721 -21.12 40.54 5.38
C GLY A 721 -19.79 40.38 4.66
N ILE A 722 -19.13 41.50 4.37
CA ILE A 722 -17.74 41.57 3.86
C ILE A 722 -16.83 42.21 4.91
N CYS A 723 -15.55 41.82 4.94
CA CYS A 723 -14.56 42.48 5.79
C CYS A 723 -14.04 43.73 5.09
N VAL A 724 -14.27 44.90 5.69
CA VAL A 724 -13.79 46.20 5.19
C VAL A 724 -12.86 46.83 6.22
N SER A 725 -12.04 47.80 5.81
CA SER A 725 -11.20 48.52 6.77
C SER A 725 -12.06 49.33 7.76
N GLY A 726 -11.67 49.33 9.03
CA GLY A 726 -12.36 50.11 10.06
C GLY A 726 -12.33 51.61 9.77
N GLU A 727 -11.27 52.10 9.12
CA GLU A 727 -11.17 53.49 8.68
C GLU A 727 -12.23 53.83 7.61
N ALA A 728 -12.43 52.97 6.60
CA ALA A 728 -13.46 53.19 5.58
C ALA A 728 -14.87 53.13 6.18
N PHE A 729 -15.07 52.24 7.15
CA PHE A 729 -16.33 52.13 7.89
C PHE A 729 -16.63 53.42 8.68
N ASP A 730 -15.65 53.95 9.42
CA ASP A 730 -15.78 55.17 10.22
C ASP A 730 -16.00 56.44 9.37
N GLN A 731 -15.52 56.46 8.11
CA GLN A 731 -15.67 57.60 7.21
C GLN A 731 -17.07 57.74 6.60
N GLY A 732 -17.89 56.69 6.60
CA GLY A 732 -19.25 56.77 6.06
C GLY A 732 -19.93 55.41 5.84
N GLU A 733 -20.35 54.77 6.92
CA GLU A 733 -21.04 53.47 6.94
C GLU A 733 -22.19 53.36 5.93
N ASP A 734 -23.15 54.30 5.94
CA ASP A 734 -24.35 54.21 5.08
C ASP A 734 -23.98 54.25 3.59
N ARG A 735 -22.98 55.06 3.22
CA ARG A 735 -22.48 55.14 1.84
C ARG A 735 -21.78 53.84 1.45
N LEU A 736 -20.98 53.27 2.36
CA LEU A 736 -20.27 52.02 2.10
C LEU A 736 -21.23 50.83 1.98
N ARG A 737 -22.29 50.78 2.80
CA ARG A 737 -23.37 49.77 2.67
C ARG A 737 -24.08 49.89 1.32
N GLN A 738 -24.33 51.12 0.86
CA GLN A 738 -24.97 51.35 -0.44
C GLN A 738 -24.07 50.94 -1.61
N GLU A 739 -22.79 51.26 -1.55
CA GLU A 739 -21.83 50.94 -2.61
C GLU A 739 -21.49 49.46 -2.68
N CYS A 740 -21.39 48.78 -1.53
CA CYS A 740 -21.08 47.35 -1.46
C CYS A 740 -22.34 46.46 -1.32
N ALA A 741 -23.53 47.01 -1.58
CA ALA A 741 -24.82 46.32 -1.41
C ALA A 741 -24.86 44.97 -2.14
N GLU A 742 -24.28 44.93 -3.34
CA GLU A 742 -24.19 43.72 -4.17
C GLU A 742 -23.44 42.57 -3.47
N TYR A 743 -22.53 42.85 -2.54
CA TYR A 743 -21.77 41.79 -1.87
C TYR A 743 -22.34 41.39 -0.52
N ILE A 744 -23.20 42.21 0.10
CA ILE A 744 -23.70 42.02 1.48
C ILE A 744 -25.19 41.66 1.56
N SER A 745 -25.93 41.79 0.46
CA SER A 745 -27.35 41.43 0.38
C SER A 745 -27.67 40.67 -0.91
N ASP A 746 -28.55 39.68 -0.77
CA ASP A 746 -29.10 38.91 -1.87
C ASP A 746 -30.56 38.57 -1.54
N PRO A 747 -31.52 38.97 -2.38
CA PRO A 747 -32.92 38.60 -2.19
C PRO A 747 -33.15 37.08 -2.21
N CYS A 748 -32.26 36.31 -2.86
CA CYS A 748 -32.30 34.86 -2.85
C CYS A 748 -31.67 34.21 -1.61
N GLY A 749 -31.18 35.00 -0.64
CA GLY A 749 -30.65 34.51 0.63
C GLY A 749 -29.27 35.06 0.97
N SER A 750 -28.28 34.18 1.14
CA SER A 750 -26.91 34.62 1.42
C SER A 750 -26.21 35.04 0.12
N PRO A 751 -25.52 36.19 0.09
CA PRO A 751 -24.85 36.68 -1.10
C PRO A 751 -23.73 35.74 -1.54
N LEU A 752 -23.90 35.16 -2.72
CA LEU A 752 -22.89 34.33 -3.37
C LEU A 752 -21.85 35.21 -4.04
N ARG A 753 -20.57 34.96 -3.78
CA ARG A 753 -19.43 35.74 -4.28
C ARG A 753 -18.49 34.82 -5.04
N GLU A 754 -18.92 34.42 -6.22
CA GLU A 754 -18.22 33.45 -7.07
C GLU A 754 -17.74 34.12 -8.37
N PHE A 755 -16.49 33.85 -8.75
CA PHE A 755 -15.85 34.42 -9.94
C PHE A 755 -15.12 33.33 -10.72
N GLN A 756 -15.09 33.43 -12.04
CA GLN A 756 -14.42 32.44 -12.89
C GLN A 756 -12.92 32.73 -12.91
N VAL A 757 -12.11 31.69 -12.76
CA VAL A 757 -10.66 31.73 -13.00
C VAL A 757 -10.43 31.60 -14.49
N SER A 758 -9.94 32.66 -15.12
CA SER A 758 -9.62 32.69 -16.55
C SER A 758 -8.21 32.21 -16.86
N ARG A 759 -7.25 32.49 -15.97
CA ARG A 759 -5.88 31.94 -15.96
C ARG A 759 -5.44 31.64 -14.54
N ALA A 760 -4.59 30.64 -14.36
CA ALA A 760 -4.08 30.23 -13.07
C ALA A 760 -2.57 30.08 -13.13
N TYR A 761 -1.87 30.58 -12.11
CA TYR A 761 -0.43 30.46 -11.93
C TYR A 761 -0.15 30.03 -10.50
N GLN A 762 1.09 29.69 -10.14
CA GLN A 762 1.43 29.19 -8.81
C GLN A 762 0.91 30.05 -7.63
N THR A 763 0.96 31.38 -7.76
CA THR A 763 0.61 32.34 -6.68
C THR A 763 -0.39 33.42 -7.11
N GLU A 764 -0.94 33.34 -8.32
CA GLU A 764 -1.90 34.32 -8.82
C GLU A 764 -3.02 33.68 -9.65
N LEU A 765 -4.25 34.20 -9.52
CA LEU A 765 -5.43 33.78 -10.27
C LEU A 765 -6.03 34.99 -10.98
N TRP A 766 -6.26 34.86 -12.28
CA TRP A 766 -6.88 35.89 -13.11
C TRP A 766 -8.39 35.64 -13.16
N LEU A 767 -9.21 36.67 -12.89
CA LEU A 767 -10.63 36.51 -12.60
C LEU A 767 -11.52 37.14 -13.68
N GLN A 768 -12.71 36.56 -13.85
CA GLN A 768 -13.79 37.06 -14.70
C GLN A 768 -15.14 36.98 -13.98
N GLU A 769 -16.07 37.83 -14.41
CA GLU A 769 -17.46 37.79 -13.96
C GLU A 769 -18.11 36.47 -14.34
N MET A 770 -18.98 35.99 -13.45
CA MET A 770 -19.75 34.78 -13.69
C MET A 770 -21.20 35.12 -13.98
N ASP A 771 -21.74 34.33 -14.87
CA ASP A 771 -23.16 34.21 -15.13
C ASP A 771 -23.91 33.51 -13.99
N LEU A 772 -25.16 33.92 -13.74
CA LEU A 772 -26.08 33.16 -12.91
C LEU A 772 -26.20 31.74 -13.47
N ALA A 773 -26.06 30.74 -12.60
CA ALA A 773 -26.22 29.35 -13.02
C ALA A 773 -27.67 29.10 -13.49
N LYS A 774 -27.82 28.62 -14.73
CA LYS A 774 -29.10 28.09 -15.23
C LYS A 774 -29.56 26.99 -14.28
N SER A 775 -30.81 27.07 -13.83
CA SER A 775 -31.44 26.05 -13.02
C SER A 775 -32.67 25.53 -13.75
N ALA A 776 -32.85 24.20 -13.76
CA ALA A 776 -34.08 23.59 -14.22
C ALA A 776 -35.17 23.74 -13.16
N TYR A 777 -36.38 24.08 -13.58
CA TYR A 777 -37.55 24.15 -12.72
C TYR A 777 -38.79 23.65 -13.46
N ILE A 778 -39.78 23.24 -12.68
CA ILE A 778 -41.01 22.65 -13.20
C ILE A 778 -42.14 23.67 -13.03
N LEU A 779 -42.95 23.84 -14.07
CA LEU A 779 -44.20 24.58 -14.00
C LEU A 779 -45.37 23.65 -14.27
N GLU A 780 -46.35 23.73 -13.37
CA GLU A 780 -47.63 23.06 -13.50
C GLU A 780 -48.61 24.01 -14.16
N SER A 781 -49.12 23.66 -15.35
CA SER A 781 -50.17 24.39 -16.04
C SER A 781 -51.43 23.54 -16.09
N THR A 782 -52.54 24.05 -15.59
CA THR A 782 -53.85 23.39 -15.72
C THR A 782 -54.62 24.02 -16.88
N ASP A 783 -54.99 23.21 -17.85
CA ASP A 783 -55.86 23.64 -18.94
C ASP A 783 -57.29 23.87 -18.38
N GLU A 784 -57.76 25.11 -18.48
CA GLU A 784 -59.06 25.53 -17.94
C GLU A 784 -60.26 24.83 -18.61
N GLU A 785 -60.10 24.33 -19.84
CA GLU A 785 -61.19 23.66 -20.60
C GLU A 785 -61.27 22.15 -20.32
N SER A 786 -60.12 21.48 -20.20
CA SER A 786 -60.04 20.04 -19.98
C SER A 786 -59.91 19.65 -18.51
N GLY A 787 -59.47 20.57 -17.65
CA GLY A 787 -59.06 20.29 -16.27
C GLY A 787 -57.81 19.41 -16.18
N GLU A 788 -57.12 19.21 -17.31
CA GLU A 788 -55.90 18.41 -17.39
C GLU A 788 -54.72 19.27 -16.97
N THR A 789 -53.93 18.74 -16.03
CA THR A 789 -52.76 19.43 -15.51
C THR A 789 -51.51 18.88 -16.17
N THR A 790 -50.82 19.72 -16.94
CA THR A 790 -49.57 19.41 -17.60
C THR A 790 -48.40 19.97 -16.82
N ILE A 791 -47.37 19.14 -16.68
CA ILE A 791 -46.13 19.49 -15.98
C ILE A 791 -45.07 19.72 -17.07
N THR A 792 -44.50 20.93 -17.12
CA THR A 792 -43.52 21.32 -18.14
C THR A 792 -42.21 21.74 -17.48
N GLU A 793 -41.09 21.26 -18.01
CA GLU A 793 -39.76 21.71 -17.61
C GLU A 793 -39.37 23.01 -18.29
N TYR A 794 -38.80 23.93 -17.52
CA TYR A 794 -38.18 25.15 -18.01
C TYR A 794 -36.77 25.27 -17.46
N GLU A 795 -35.93 25.99 -18.18
CA GLU A 795 -34.59 26.35 -17.75
C GLU A 795 -34.49 27.86 -17.72
N GLY A 796 -33.94 28.38 -16.64
CA GLY A 796 -33.79 29.81 -16.50
C GLY A 796 -32.75 30.17 -15.47
N ARG A 797 -32.22 31.37 -15.62
CA ARG A 797 -31.38 32.01 -14.63
C ARG A 797 -32.29 32.83 -13.74
N LEU A 798 -32.47 32.36 -12.51
CA LEU A 798 -33.54 32.85 -11.65
C LEU A 798 -33.04 33.97 -10.72
N LEU A 799 -33.74 35.08 -10.72
CA LEU A 799 -33.59 36.21 -9.79
C LEU A 799 -34.74 36.19 -8.80
N CYS A 800 -34.49 36.58 -7.55
CA CYS A 800 -35.53 36.68 -6.52
C CYS A 800 -35.98 38.13 -6.32
N ALA A 801 -37.26 38.31 -6.01
CA ALA A 801 -37.80 39.62 -5.64
C ALA A 801 -37.20 40.09 -4.32
N GLU A 802 -36.91 41.39 -4.19
CA GLU A 802 -36.48 42.02 -2.93
C GLU A 802 -37.53 41.84 -1.83
N ASP A 803 -38.79 42.02 -2.19
CA ASP A 803 -39.94 41.79 -1.32
C ASP A 803 -40.48 40.37 -1.53
N GLN A 804 -40.54 39.60 -0.44
CA GLN A 804 -41.07 38.22 -0.42
C GLN A 804 -42.32 38.17 0.47
N PRO A 805 -43.30 37.29 0.18
CA PRO A 805 -44.47 37.12 1.03
C PRO A 805 -44.08 36.58 2.43
N GLU A 806 -44.82 37.00 3.46
CA GLU A 806 -44.59 36.52 4.83
C GLU A 806 -44.77 34.99 4.92
N GLY A 807 -43.67 34.26 5.18
CA GLY A 807 -43.67 32.79 5.25
C GLY A 807 -43.25 32.09 3.95
N GLY A 808 -42.90 32.84 2.90
CA GLY A 808 -42.56 32.30 1.58
C GLY A 808 -43.81 32.04 0.73
N CYS A 809 -43.58 31.71 -0.54
CA CYS A 809 -44.65 31.36 -1.48
C CYS A 809 -44.89 29.84 -1.50
N SER A 810 -46.09 29.41 -1.87
CA SER A 810 -46.43 28.00 -2.07
C SER A 810 -46.88 27.70 -3.49
N THR A 811 -47.47 28.69 -4.17
CA THR A 811 -47.94 28.61 -5.55
C THR A 811 -47.57 29.89 -6.29
N ASN A 812 -47.55 29.86 -7.63
CA ASN A 812 -47.29 31.07 -8.45
C ASN A 812 -48.28 32.21 -8.15
N PHE A 813 -49.49 31.89 -7.68
CA PHE A 813 -50.49 32.88 -7.29
C PHE A 813 -50.05 33.74 -6.09
N ASP A 814 -49.25 33.17 -5.18
CA ASP A 814 -48.71 33.92 -4.02
C ASP A 814 -47.71 35.01 -4.44
N CYS A 815 -47.20 34.93 -5.68
CA CYS A 815 -46.23 35.85 -6.25
C CYS A 815 -46.84 36.86 -7.24
N GLU A 816 -48.16 36.79 -7.48
CA GLU A 816 -48.84 37.69 -8.40
C GLU A 816 -48.82 39.13 -7.85
N GLY A 817 -48.36 40.08 -8.67
CA GLY A 817 -48.26 41.49 -8.29
C GLY A 817 -47.03 41.86 -7.45
N ILE A 818 -46.08 40.94 -7.24
CA ILE A 818 -44.77 41.27 -6.69
C ILE A 818 -43.91 41.89 -7.80
N GLU A 819 -43.59 43.17 -7.63
CA GLU A 819 -42.73 43.95 -8.50
C GLU A 819 -41.39 44.25 -7.81
N GLY A 820 -40.33 44.34 -8.59
CA GLY A 820 -39.03 44.83 -8.14
C GLY A 820 -38.36 45.66 -9.23
N LEU A 821 -37.10 46.04 -9.00
CA LEU A 821 -36.29 46.75 -9.99
C LEU A 821 -35.26 45.79 -10.61
N ASP A 822 -35.06 45.91 -11.92
CA ASP A 822 -33.91 45.31 -12.59
C ASP A 822 -32.62 46.12 -12.35
N ARG A 823 -31.47 45.66 -12.89
CA ARG A 823 -30.19 46.38 -12.71
C ARG A 823 -30.13 47.72 -13.43
N ASN A 824 -31.03 47.98 -14.38
CA ASN A 824 -31.16 49.26 -15.07
C ASN A 824 -32.12 50.22 -14.34
N GLY A 825 -32.80 49.75 -13.29
CA GLY A 825 -33.78 50.50 -12.52
C GLY A 825 -35.19 50.50 -13.15
N GLU A 826 -35.48 49.57 -14.06
CA GLU A 826 -36.81 49.36 -14.63
C GLU A 826 -37.65 48.42 -13.76
N THR A 827 -38.95 48.66 -13.68
CA THR A 827 -39.88 47.84 -12.88
C THR A 827 -40.20 46.54 -13.58
N VAL A 828 -40.02 45.42 -12.88
CA VAL A 828 -40.19 44.05 -13.40
C VAL A 828 -40.98 43.18 -12.42
N GLU A 829 -41.78 42.24 -12.95
CA GLU A 829 -42.61 41.32 -12.15
C GLU A 829 -41.89 40.01 -11.82
N PHE A 830 -42.20 39.41 -10.66
CA PHE A 830 -41.64 38.14 -10.18
C PHE A 830 -42.72 37.06 -10.00
N PRO A 831 -43.35 36.57 -11.07
CA PRO A 831 -44.58 35.77 -11.00
C PRO A 831 -44.36 34.29 -10.61
N LEU A 832 -43.13 33.82 -10.49
CA LEU A 832 -42.84 32.39 -10.32
C LEU A 832 -42.54 32.05 -8.85
N CYS A 833 -43.29 31.14 -8.26
CA CYS A 833 -42.97 30.60 -6.94
C CYS A 833 -42.05 29.38 -7.09
N ILE A 834 -40.76 29.55 -6.77
CA ILE A 834 -39.74 28.49 -6.89
C ILE A 834 -38.93 28.41 -5.60
N ASP A 835 -38.88 27.21 -5.01
CA ASP A 835 -38.27 26.94 -3.70
C ASP A 835 -38.82 27.81 -2.56
N GLY A 836 -40.10 28.15 -2.62
CA GLY A 836 -40.76 29.02 -1.64
C GLY A 836 -40.38 30.50 -1.74
N LEU A 837 -39.71 30.91 -2.82
CA LEU A 837 -39.37 32.30 -3.13
C LEU A 837 -40.02 32.74 -4.44
N CYS A 838 -40.47 33.98 -4.49
CA CYS A 838 -40.95 34.62 -5.70
C CYS A 838 -39.79 35.07 -6.57
N ARG A 839 -39.77 34.57 -7.81
CA ARG A 839 -38.66 34.65 -8.76
C ARG A 839 -39.11 35.04 -10.17
N ARG A 840 -38.14 35.45 -10.99
CA ARG A 840 -38.27 35.61 -12.45
C ARG A 840 -37.03 35.08 -13.15
N ALA A 841 -37.16 34.79 -14.44
CA ALA A 841 -36.00 34.63 -15.31
C ALA A 841 -35.35 36.00 -15.55
N CYS A 842 -34.01 36.05 -15.53
CA CYS A 842 -33.28 37.24 -15.98
C CYS A 842 -33.42 37.41 -17.50
N ASP A 843 -33.26 38.65 -17.96
CA ASP A 843 -33.25 38.97 -19.39
C ASP A 843 -31.81 38.91 -19.91
N GLU A 844 -31.52 37.95 -20.80
CA GLU A 844 -30.18 37.74 -21.38
C GLU A 844 -29.70 38.91 -22.24
N GLU A 845 -30.60 39.80 -22.67
CA GLU A 845 -30.23 41.04 -23.37
C GLU A 845 -29.78 42.16 -22.41
N THR A 846 -29.89 41.95 -21.10
CA THR A 846 -29.51 42.89 -20.05
C THR A 846 -28.41 42.32 -19.13
N GLU A 847 -27.68 43.18 -18.40
CA GLU A 847 -26.67 42.74 -17.42
C GLU A 847 -27.25 42.06 -16.17
N ASP A 848 -28.58 41.84 -16.11
CA ASP A 848 -29.29 41.19 -15.02
C ASP A 848 -28.86 39.73 -14.79
N CYS A 849 -28.32 39.09 -15.82
CA CYS A 849 -27.98 37.67 -15.80
C CYS A 849 -26.61 37.35 -15.20
N ILE A 850 -25.82 38.37 -14.84
CA ILE A 850 -24.50 38.21 -14.20
C ILE A 850 -24.71 37.95 -12.71
N LEU A 851 -24.05 36.95 -12.14
CA LEU A 851 -24.11 36.62 -10.71
C LEU A 851 -23.68 37.81 -9.86
N ARG A 852 -22.43 38.27 -10.03
CA ARG A 852 -21.89 39.45 -9.37
C ARG A 852 -20.80 40.10 -10.22
N ARG A 853 -20.71 41.43 -10.17
CA ARG A 853 -19.59 42.17 -10.79
C ARG A 853 -18.29 41.95 -10.03
N LEU A 854 -17.16 42.10 -10.71
CA LEU A 854 -15.84 41.95 -10.08
C LEU A 854 -15.60 43.05 -9.02
N PRO A 855 -15.31 42.65 -7.76
CA PRO A 855 -15.19 43.61 -6.66
C PRO A 855 -13.93 44.48 -6.77
N GLY A 856 -14.12 45.78 -6.57
CA GLY A 856 -13.06 46.77 -6.47
C GLY A 856 -12.43 46.90 -5.08
N PRO A 857 -11.27 47.58 -5.00
CA PRO A 857 -10.53 47.76 -3.74
C PRO A 857 -11.31 48.56 -2.70
N ARG A 858 -12.39 49.23 -3.08
CA ARG A 858 -13.26 49.92 -2.11
C ARG A 858 -14.05 48.99 -1.21
N CYS A 859 -14.52 47.86 -1.75
CA CYS A 859 -15.25 46.85 -0.98
C CYS A 859 -14.31 45.72 -0.52
N PHE A 860 -13.20 45.48 -1.24
CA PHE A 860 -12.26 44.37 -1.01
C PHE A 860 -10.80 44.83 -1.08
N GLY A 861 -10.45 45.89 -0.35
CA GLY A 861 -9.09 46.47 -0.36
C GLY A 861 -8.07 45.76 0.53
N GLU A 862 -8.53 44.82 1.35
CA GLU A 862 -7.74 44.13 2.36
C GLU A 862 -7.51 42.65 1.98
N LEU A 863 -6.77 41.92 2.81
CA LEU A 863 -6.61 40.47 2.67
C LEU A 863 -7.97 39.76 2.83
N LEU A 864 -8.22 38.83 1.91
CA LEU A 864 -9.51 38.16 1.73
C LEU A 864 -9.39 36.69 2.06
N ARG A 865 -10.47 36.18 2.66
CA ARG A 865 -10.67 34.74 2.80
C ARG A 865 -11.35 34.19 1.56
N TYR A 866 -10.74 33.20 0.94
CA TYR A 866 -11.24 32.58 -0.28
C TYR A 866 -11.01 31.07 -0.31
N GLN A 867 -11.61 30.42 -1.30
CA GLN A 867 -11.40 29.02 -1.65
C GLN A 867 -11.68 28.81 -3.14
N VAL A 868 -10.90 27.96 -3.80
CA VAL A 868 -11.13 27.60 -5.20
C VAL A 868 -12.00 26.34 -5.28
N ARG A 869 -12.93 26.29 -6.23
CA ARG A 869 -13.83 25.17 -6.50
C ARG A 869 -13.78 24.79 -7.99
N ALA A 870 -13.92 23.51 -8.30
CA ALA A 870 -13.87 23.00 -9.67
C ALA A 870 -15.18 23.27 -10.42
N ARG A 871 -15.29 24.41 -11.11
CA ARG A 871 -16.52 24.83 -11.80
C ARG A 871 -16.95 23.81 -12.86
N ASN A 872 -18.27 23.68 -13.06
CA ASN A 872 -18.88 22.78 -14.06
C ASN A 872 -18.35 21.33 -14.01
N SER A 873 -17.88 20.89 -12.85
CA SER A 873 -17.19 19.62 -12.70
C SER A 873 -17.74 18.84 -11.53
N PHE A 874 -17.88 17.53 -11.71
CA PHE A 874 -17.89 16.64 -10.56
C PHE A 874 -16.46 16.42 -10.07
N VAL A 875 -16.30 16.44 -8.74
CA VAL A 875 -15.04 16.14 -8.05
C VAL A 875 -15.22 14.86 -7.24
N VAL A 876 -14.43 13.84 -7.58
CA VAL A 876 -14.38 12.55 -6.89
C VAL A 876 -13.32 12.63 -5.79
N ARG A 877 -13.72 12.45 -4.53
CA ARG A 877 -12.81 12.45 -3.38
C ARG A 877 -12.92 11.14 -2.61
N GLY A 878 -11.79 10.49 -2.37
CA GLY A 878 -11.69 9.31 -1.51
C GLY A 878 -11.21 9.61 -0.09
N PRO A 879 -11.01 8.57 0.72
CA PRO A 879 -10.41 8.71 2.05
C PRO A 879 -8.95 9.17 1.96
N GLY A 880 -8.45 9.94 2.94
CA GLY A 880 -7.05 10.34 3.00
C GLY A 880 -6.62 11.24 1.83
N SER A 881 -5.51 10.92 1.16
CA SER A 881 -4.92 11.70 0.06
C SER A 881 -5.44 11.33 -1.34
N TYR A 882 -6.48 10.48 -1.44
CA TYR A 882 -7.04 10.03 -2.72
C TYR A 882 -7.96 11.09 -3.35
N SER A 883 -7.40 12.24 -3.73
CA SER A 883 -8.14 13.31 -4.41
C SER A 883 -7.66 13.61 -5.81
N PHE A 884 -6.55 13.02 -6.30
CA PHE A 884 -5.93 13.07 -7.64
C PHE A 884 -5.96 14.38 -8.45
N LEU A 885 -6.43 15.49 -7.89
CA LEU A 885 -6.71 16.75 -8.59
C LEU A 885 -5.44 17.44 -9.09
N SER A 886 -4.33 17.27 -8.38
CA SER A 886 -3.05 17.90 -8.69
C SER A 886 -2.11 17.04 -9.52
N GLN A 887 -2.38 15.75 -9.67
CA GLN A 887 -1.39 14.83 -10.25
C GLN A 887 -1.11 15.12 -11.73
N GLN A 888 -2.13 15.55 -12.46
CA GLN A 888 -2.07 15.95 -13.87
C GLN A 888 -1.86 17.46 -14.08
N VAL A 889 -1.67 18.25 -13.02
CA VAL A 889 -1.49 19.70 -13.16
C VAL A 889 -0.01 20.05 -13.02
N ARG A 890 0.50 20.82 -13.97
CA ARG A 890 1.88 21.32 -14.00
C ARG A 890 1.88 22.79 -14.39
N ALA A 891 2.94 23.51 -14.03
CA ALA A 891 3.21 24.85 -14.53
C ALA A 891 4.01 24.75 -15.83
N ASP A 892 3.62 25.49 -16.87
CA ASP A 892 4.37 25.57 -18.12
C ASP A 892 5.63 26.47 -18.01
N GLU A 893 6.31 26.72 -19.13
CA GLU A 893 7.51 27.59 -19.16
C GLU A 893 7.21 29.03 -18.71
N ASP A 894 5.97 29.50 -18.89
CA ASP A 894 5.50 30.82 -18.49
C ASP A 894 4.91 30.82 -17.06
N GLY A 895 4.83 29.65 -16.41
CA GLY A 895 4.31 29.45 -15.06
C GLY A 895 2.79 29.27 -14.97
N GLU A 896 2.08 29.19 -16.11
CA GLU A 896 0.63 28.99 -16.16
C GLU A 896 0.29 27.51 -15.90
N CYS A 897 -0.72 27.27 -15.07
CA CYS A 897 -1.16 25.91 -14.74
C CYS A 897 -1.89 25.29 -15.94
N TYR A 898 -1.41 24.14 -16.41
CA TYR A 898 -2.02 23.39 -17.49
C TYR A 898 -2.16 21.90 -17.14
N HIS A 899 -2.99 21.20 -17.92
CA HIS A 899 -3.17 19.76 -17.80
C HIS A 899 -2.06 19.02 -18.59
N ASP A 900 -1.21 18.28 -17.89
CA ASP A 900 -0.10 17.53 -18.47
C ASP A 900 -0.58 16.18 -19.04
N PRO A 901 -0.60 16.01 -20.38
CA PRO A 901 -1.06 14.78 -21.01
C PRO A 901 -0.06 13.61 -20.91
N SER A 902 1.15 13.83 -20.38
CA SER A 902 2.14 12.75 -20.17
C SER A 902 1.85 11.92 -18.91
N VAL A 903 1.06 12.47 -17.98
CA VAL A 903 0.64 11.77 -16.76
C VAL A 903 -0.54 10.84 -17.08
N SER A 904 -0.56 9.66 -16.47
CA SER A 904 -1.65 8.67 -16.63
C SER A 904 -3.03 9.31 -16.51
N ASN A 905 -3.93 9.01 -17.46
CA ASN A 905 -5.30 9.51 -17.49
C ASN A 905 -6.13 9.05 -16.28
N LEU A 906 -5.66 8.05 -15.52
CA LEU A 906 -6.31 7.55 -14.31
C LEU A 906 -6.08 8.46 -13.10
N LEU A 907 -5.00 9.23 -13.08
CA LEU A 907 -4.65 10.12 -11.98
C LEU A 907 -5.46 11.42 -12.02
N THR A 908 -6.78 11.28 -12.16
CA THR A 908 -7.73 12.37 -12.21
C THR A 908 -8.90 12.12 -11.28
N SER A 909 -9.43 13.19 -10.71
CA SER A 909 -10.61 13.22 -9.84
C SER A 909 -11.67 14.18 -10.34
N ARG A 910 -11.55 14.62 -11.60
CA ARG A 910 -12.38 15.68 -12.17
C ARG A 910 -13.12 15.15 -13.39
N ILE A 911 -14.43 15.41 -13.43
CA ILE A 911 -15.30 15.09 -14.57
C ILE A 911 -15.98 16.40 -14.99
N ARG A 912 -15.46 17.05 -16.04
CA ARG A 912 -15.98 18.33 -16.54
C ARG A 912 -17.17 18.11 -17.46
N LEU A 913 -18.28 18.81 -17.24
CA LEU A 913 -19.50 18.69 -18.04
C LEU A 913 -19.84 20.01 -18.75
N GLY A 914 -20.26 19.89 -20.01
CA GLY A 914 -20.81 20.99 -20.81
C GLY A 914 -22.22 21.39 -20.36
N GLU A 915 -22.83 22.36 -21.04
CA GLU A 915 -24.23 22.76 -20.77
C GLU A 915 -25.21 21.62 -21.01
N ASP A 916 -24.98 20.90 -22.10
CA ASP A 916 -25.76 19.77 -22.57
C ASP A 916 -24.82 18.66 -23.09
N LEU A 917 -25.42 17.63 -23.68
CA LEU A 917 -24.69 16.48 -24.18
C LEU A 917 -23.75 16.81 -25.35
N ALA A 918 -24.22 17.65 -26.28
CA ALA A 918 -23.45 18.04 -27.46
C ALA A 918 -22.24 18.89 -27.07
N ASP A 919 -22.43 19.82 -26.14
CA ASP A 919 -21.35 20.63 -25.58
C ASP A 919 -20.37 19.76 -24.77
N THR A 920 -20.84 18.77 -24.01
CA THR A 920 -19.95 17.87 -23.26
C THR A 920 -19.05 17.03 -24.18
N LYS A 921 -19.57 16.55 -25.31
CA LYS A 921 -18.79 15.80 -26.32
C LYS A 921 -17.84 16.70 -27.11
N GLY A 922 -18.35 17.85 -27.55
CA GLY A 922 -17.69 18.74 -28.50
C GLY A 922 -17.02 19.96 -27.87
N HIS A 923 -16.87 20.00 -26.53
CA HIS A 923 -16.40 21.21 -25.84
C HIS A 923 -15.06 21.68 -26.42
N ALA A 924 -14.93 22.99 -26.66
CA ALA A 924 -13.76 23.54 -27.35
C ALA A 924 -12.43 23.33 -26.62
N ILE A 925 -12.48 23.19 -25.28
CA ILE A 925 -11.29 23.12 -24.41
C ILE A 925 -11.14 21.74 -23.74
N TRP A 926 -12.24 21.02 -23.49
CA TRP A 926 -12.24 19.77 -22.72
C TRP A 926 -13.23 18.74 -23.29
N PRO A 927 -13.07 18.31 -24.56
CA PRO A 927 -13.98 17.33 -25.14
C PRO A 927 -13.85 15.99 -24.41
N ILE A 928 -14.97 15.36 -24.08
CA ILE A 928 -14.97 13.96 -23.60
C ILE A 928 -15.16 13.04 -24.82
N PRO A 929 -14.17 12.19 -25.16
CA PRO A 929 -14.24 11.28 -26.29
C PRO A 929 -15.06 10.02 -25.97
N GLU A 930 -15.35 9.20 -26.98
CA GLU A 930 -15.96 7.88 -26.79
C GLU A 930 -14.97 6.90 -26.13
N CYS A 931 -15.50 5.99 -25.32
CA CYS A 931 -14.73 4.91 -24.73
C CYS A 931 -14.26 3.91 -25.80
N PRO A 932 -13.16 3.18 -25.55
CA PRO A 932 -12.83 1.97 -26.30
C PRO A 932 -13.99 0.95 -26.28
N GLY A 933 -13.95 -0.06 -27.14
CA GLY A 933 -15.03 -1.05 -27.30
C GLY A 933 -15.50 -1.69 -25.98
N SER A 934 -16.75 -2.15 -25.95
CA SER A 934 -17.35 -2.80 -24.79
C SER A 934 -16.56 -4.05 -24.40
N GLY A 935 -15.95 -4.05 -23.20
CA GLY A 935 -15.22 -5.19 -22.64
C GLY A 935 -13.78 -4.86 -22.21
N ASP A 936 -13.17 -3.81 -22.76
CA ASP A 936 -11.79 -3.47 -22.41
C ASP A 936 -11.73 -2.74 -21.06
N ILE A 937 -10.96 -3.29 -20.10
CA ILE A 937 -10.63 -2.58 -18.87
C ILE A 937 -9.79 -1.36 -19.28
N PRO A 938 -10.18 -0.13 -18.93
CA PRO A 938 -9.46 1.03 -19.43
C PRO A 938 -7.98 0.98 -18.99
N SER A 939 -7.00 1.19 -19.86
CA SER A 939 -5.58 1.25 -19.48
C SER A 939 -5.16 2.68 -19.12
N THR A 940 -3.92 2.88 -18.67
CA THR A 940 -3.36 4.22 -18.41
C THR A 940 -3.36 5.14 -19.64
N GLY A 941 -3.34 4.57 -20.84
CA GLY A 941 -3.46 5.29 -22.12
C GLY A 941 -4.89 5.47 -22.64
N THR A 942 -5.90 4.88 -22.00
CA THR A 942 -7.30 5.05 -22.44
C THR A 942 -7.83 6.44 -22.10
N PRO A 943 -8.74 6.99 -22.91
CA PRO A 943 -9.39 8.24 -22.58
C PRO A 943 -10.20 8.12 -21.29
N ASN A 944 -10.02 9.07 -20.38
CA ASN A 944 -10.72 9.08 -19.10
C ASN A 944 -10.92 10.52 -18.61
N PRO A 945 -12.16 10.98 -18.37
CA PRO A 945 -13.43 10.28 -18.61
C PRO A 945 -13.71 10.02 -20.10
N CYS A 946 -14.62 9.11 -20.41
CA CYS A 946 -15.08 8.82 -21.77
C CYS A 946 -16.57 8.51 -21.83
N PHE A 947 -17.20 8.71 -22.98
CA PHE A 947 -18.61 8.39 -23.22
C PHE A 947 -18.79 6.91 -23.56
N VAL A 948 -19.81 6.30 -22.97
CA VAL A 948 -20.29 4.99 -23.38
C VAL A 948 -21.52 5.21 -24.23
N THR A 949 -21.42 4.88 -25.52
CA THR A 949 -22.54 4.90 -26.46
C THR A 949 -23.04 3.49 -26.71
N GLY A 950 -24.21 3.17 -26.14
CA GLY A 950 -25.09 2.09 -26.60
C GLY A 950 -26.42 2.69 -27.02
N ASP A 951 -27.21 1.99 -27.85
CA ASP A 951 -28.64 2.34 -27.93
C ASP A 951 -29.30 1.95 -26.59
N ARG A 952 -30.57 2.31 -26.33
CA ARG A 952 -31.29 1.75 -25.17
C ARG A 952 -32.22 0.66 -25.69
N PRO A 953 -32.29 -0.50 -25.02
CA PRO A 953 -33.13 -1.60 -25.47
C PRO A 953 -34.56 -1.16 -25.71
N ALA A 954 -35.20 -1.56 -26.82
CA ALA A 954 -36.61 -1.24 -27.09
C ALA A 954 -37.60 -1.83 -26.05
N SER A 955 -37.10 -2.69 -25.17
CA SER A 955 -37.75 -3.22 -23.97
C SER A 955 -36.66 -3.65 -22.99
N LEU A 956 -36.95 -3.71 -21.68
CA LEU A 956 -36.06 -4.31 -20.67
C LEU A 956 -35.94 -5.85 -20.82
N ASP A 957 -35.71 -6.33 -22.04
CA ASP A 957 -35.29 -7.70 -22.28
C ASP A 957 -33.91 -7.89 -21.61
N ALA A 958 -33.67 -9.08 -21.06
CA ALA A 958 -32.44 -9.38 -20.33
C ALA A 958 -31.25 -9.65 -21.28
N ASN A 959 -31.52 -9.82 -22.58
CA ASN A 959 -30.52 -10.24 -23.58
C ASN A 959 -29.87 -9.08 -24.37
N ASP A 960 -30.13 -7.83 -24.00
CA ASP A 960 -29.66 -6.67 -24.74
C ASP A 960 -28.44 -6.02 -24.07
N ILE A 961 -27.27 -6.05 -24.75
CA ILE A 961 -25.97 -5.53 -24.29
C ILE A 961 -25.99 -4.02 -24.00
N GLU A 962 -27.05 -3.36 -24.45
CA GLU A 962 -27.29 -1.94 -24.27
C GLU A 962 -27.98 -1.59 -22.94
N ARG A 963 -28.67 -2.57 -22.33
CA ARG A 963 -29.21 -2.45 -20.97
C ARG A 963 -28.10 -2.27 -19.93
N LEU A 964 -26.92 -2.73 -20.28
CA LEU A 964 -25.77 -2.86 -19.42
C LEU A 964 -25.28 -1.53 -18.84
N PHE A 965 -25.52 -0.44 -19.56
CA PHE A 965 -25.12 0.92 -19.18
C PHE A 965 -26.31 1.80 -18.79
N HIS A 966 -27.54 1.26 -18.80
CA HIS A 966 -28.77 2.03 -18.70
C HIS A 966 -29.88 1.32 -17.89
N ASN A 967 -30.12 1.82 -16.67
CA ASN A 967 -31.11 1.25 -15.73
C ASN A 967 -32.54 1.76 -15.92
N MET A 968 -32.77 2.71 -16.83
CA MET A 968 -34.08 3.28 -17.13
C MET A 968 -34.41 3.08 -18.60
N PHE A 969 -35.68 2.89 -18.95
CA PHE A 969 -36.11 2.80 -20.35
C PHE A 969 -36.90 4.05 -20.74
N TYR A 970 -36.44 4.78 -21.76
CA TYR A 970 -37.10 5.96 -22.33
C TYR A 970 -37.61 5.63 -23.74
N ALA A 971 -38.84 6.01 -24.08
CA ALA A 971 -39.51 5.60 -25.30
C ALA A 971 -38.76 6.03 -26.57
N GLY A 972 -37.92 5.14 -27.12
CA GLY A 972 -37.29 5.29 -28.43
C GLY A 972 -36.15 6.32 -28.51
N GLN A 973 -35.44 6.60 -27.40
CA GLN A 973 -34.30 7.54 -27.37
C GLN A 973 -33.00 6.84 -26.94
N ARG A 974 -31.89 7.20 -27.59
CA ARG A 974 -30.53 6.89 -27.13
C ARG A 974 -30.20 7.80 -25.94
N VAL A 975 -29.55 7.26 -24.93
CA VAL A 975 -29.03 8.04 -23.81
C VAL A 975 -27.57 7.67 -23.65
N GLU A 976 -26.75 8.63 -23.28
CA GLU A 976 -25.31 8.45 -23.14
C GLU A 976 -24.92 8.51 -21.66
N ALA A 977 -23.94 7.70 -21.29
CA ALA A 977 -23.35 7.70 -19.94
C ALA A 977 -21.87 8.07 -20.03
N ILE A 978 -21.31 8.60 -18.94
CA ILE A 978 -19.87 8.87 -18.84
C ILE A 978 -19.23 7.80 -17.97
N ARG A 979 -18.27 7.06 -18.51
CA ARG A 979 -17.35 6.25 -17.72
C ARG A 979 -16.22 7.12 -17.19
N TYR A 980 -15.99 7.02 -15.90
CA TYR A 980 -14.87 7.64 -15.20
C TYR A 980 -14.11 6.56 -14.42
N SER A 981 -12.79 6.61 -14.48
CA SER A 981 -11.87 5.70 -13.80
C SER A 981 -10.87 6.47 -12.97
N ASN A 982 -10.39 5.87 -11.89
CA ASN A 982 -9.18 6.27 -11.19
C ASN A 982 -8.41 4.99 -10.80
N PRO A 983 -7.25 5.07 -10.12
CA PRO A 983 -6.48 3.88 -9.76
C PRO A 983 -7.25 2.85 -8.94
N MET A 984 -8.25 3.31 -8.18
CA MET A 984 -9.00 2.46 -7.28
C MET A 984 -10.16 1.78 -8.01
N PHE A 985 -10.90 2.52 -8.84
CA PHE A 985 -12.13 2.04 -9.44
C PHE A 985 -12.52 2.70 -10.75
N SER A 986 -13.49 2.09 -11.45
CA SER A 986 -14.25 2.76 -12.50
C SER A 986 -15.75 2.82 -12.16
N VAL A 987 -16.39 3.95 -12.41
CA VAL A 987 -17.84 4.18 -12.26
C VAL A 987 -18.40 4.76 -13.54
N GLU A 988 -19.68 4.49 -13.78
CA GLU A 988 -20.43 5.07 -14.89
C GLU A 988 -21.51 6.00 -14.37
N LEU A 989 -21.60 7.16 -15.01
CA LEU A 989 -22.49 8.25 -14.69
C LEU A 989 -23.61 8.28 -15.72
N ASP A 990 -24.82 7.85 -15.34
CA ASP A 990 -26.01 8.02 -16.17
C ASP A 990 -26.51 9.47 -16.09
N LEU A 991 -26.61 10.15 -17.24
CA LEU A 991 -26.78 11.61 -17.32
C LEU A 991 -28.26 12.06 -17.49
N VAL A 992 -29.25 11.24 -17.13
CA VAL A 992 -30.65 11.44 -17.57
C VAL A 992 -31.51 12.36 -16.70
N SER A 993 -32.62 12.86 -17.28
CA SER A 993 -33.59 13.83 -16.73
C SER A 993 -34.46 13.31 -15.57
N LEU A 994 -35.20 14.26 -14.97
CA LEU A 994 -35.75 14.20 -13.62
C LEU A 994 -37.24 14.36 -13.48
N LEU A 995 -37.92 14.91 -14.48
CA LEU A 995 -39.38 14.89 -14.48
C LEU A 995 -39.93 13.47 -14.39
N GLY A 996 -39.15 12.49 -14.85
CA GLY A 996 -39.48 11.10 -14.65
C GLY A 996 -39.57 10.74 -13.16
N LEU A 997 -38.45 10.82 -12.45
CA LEU A 997 -38.34 10.36 -11.06
C LEU A 997 -39.27 11.08 -10.05
N ALA A 998 -39.79 12.27 -10.38
CA ALA A 998 -40.77 13.00 -9.58
C ALA A 998 -42.21 12.46 -9.74
N SER A 999 -42.51 11.74 -10.83
CA SER A 999 -43.79 11.05 -11.02
C SER A 999 -43.76 9.66 -10.37
N ALA A 1000 -44.94 9.09 -10.07
CA ALA A 1000 -45.01 7.73 -9.55
C ALA A 1000 -44.28 6.77 -10.50
N LEU A 1001 -43.29 6.04 -9.98
CA LEU A 1001 -42.47 5.12 -10.77
C LEU A 1001 -43.38 4.28 -11.68
N PRO A 1002 -43.28 4.43 -13.00
CA PRO A 1002 -43.88 3.47 -13.91
C PRO A 1002 -43.31 2.10 -13.52
N GLY A 1003 -44.15 1.07 -13.45
CA GLY A 1003 -43.63 -0.28 -13.21
C GLY A 1003 -42.57 -0.65 -14.26
N GLN A 1004 -41.78 -1.70 -13.99
CA GLN A 1004 -40.71 -2.19 -14.90
C GLN A 1004 -41.16 -2.49 -16.34
N SER A 1005 -42.45 -2.38 -16.67
CA SER A 1005 -43.02 -2.63 -17.99
C SER A 1005 -43.40 -1.37 -18.78
N THR A 1006 -43.22 -0.17 -18.22
CA THR A 1006 -43.71 1.09 -18.83
C THR A 1006 -42.56 2.06 -19.10
N PRO A 1007 -42.31 2.46 -20.37
CA PRO A 1007 -41.28 3.44 -20.69
C PRO A 1007 -41.58 4.81 -20.09
N TRP A 1008 -40.51 5.48 -19.71
CA TRP A 1008 -40.50 6.92 -19.53
C TRP A 1008 -40.68 7.63 -20.88
N PRO A 1009 -41.39 8.76 -20.94
CA PRO A 1009 -41.43 9.61 -22.14
C PRO A 1009 -40.04 10.04 -22.65
N ALA A 1010 -39.93 10.21 -23.97
CA ALA A 1010 -38.68 10.45 -24.69
C ALA A 1010 -37.98 11.75 -24.28
N GLU A 1011 -38.76 12.79 -23.97
CA GLU A 1011 -38.31 14.10 -23.49
C GLU A 1011 -37.50 14.03 -22.19
N PHE A 1012 -37.61 12.93 -21.45
CA PHE A 1012 -36.82 12.71 -20.24
C PHE A 1012 -35.44 12.10 -20.51
N ALA A 1013 -35.12 11.71 -21.74
CA ALA A 1013 -33.86 11.05 -22.08
C ALA A 1013 -32.65 12.02 -22.17
N GLU A 1014 -32.88 13.32 -22.36
CA GLU A 1014 -31.83 14.30 -22.63
C GLU A 1014 -31.01 14.64 -21.37
N PHE A 1015 -29.69 14.83 -21.49
CA PHE A 1015 -28.85 15.40 -20.42
C PHE A 1015 -28.88 16.93 -20.45
N ARG A 1016 -29.09 17.55 -19.28
CA ARG A 1016 -28.97 19.00 -19.08
C ARG A 1016 -28.27 19.30 -17.76
N ARG A 1017 -27.20 20.10 -17.80
CA ARG A 1017 -26.42 20.45 -16.60
C ARG A 1017 -27.21 21.27 -15.58
N SER A 1018 -28.15 22.10 -16.04
CA SER A 1018 -29.03 22.96 -15.21
C SER A 1018 -29.84 22.19 -14.15
N ARG A 1019 -29.97 20.87 -14.33
CA ARG A 1019 -30.66 19.97 -13.43
C ARG A 1019 -29.86 19.56 -12.21
N ILE A 1020 -28.53 19.72 -12.24
CA ILE A 1020 -27.66 19.34 -11.12
C ILE A 1020 -27.80 20.40 -10.02
N PRO A 1021 -28.28 20.05 -8.82
CA PRO A 1021 -28.47 21.02 -7.75
C PRO A 1021 -27.15 21.64 -7.30
N ARG A 1022 -27.23 22.90 -6.84
CA ARG A 1022 -26.11 23.53 -6.13
C ARG A 1022 -25.75 22.70 -4.88
N ASN A 1023 -24.45 22.46 -4.69
CA ASN A 1023 -23.91 21.64 -3.60
C ASN A 1023 -24.40 20.18 -3.60
N TYR A 1024 -24.76 19.62 -4.77
CA TYR A 1024 -25.02 18.19 -4.87
C TYR A 1024 -23.82 17.39 -4.34
N ARG A 1025 -24.09 16.45 -3.42
CA ARG A 1025 -23.12 15.50 -2.90
C ARG A 1025 -23.72 14.11 -2.88
N GLU A 1026 -22.98 13.18 -3.44
CA GLU A 1026 -23.22 11.76 -3.28
C GLU A 1026 -22.11 11.14 -2.44
N THR A 1027 -22.48 10.20 -1.58
CA THR A 1027 -21.53 9.49 -0.72
C THR A 1027 -21.71 8.00 -0.90
N PHE A 1028 -20.63 7.29 -1.12
CA PHE A 1028 -20.62 5.83 -1.15
C PHE A 1028 -19.39 5.33 -0.40
N SER A 1029 -19.43 4.10 0.09
CA SER A 1029 -18.28 3.50 0.76
C SER A 1029 -17.81 2.26 0.04
N THR A 1030 -16.51 2.21 -0.25
CA THR A 1030 -15.84 0.98 -0.64
C THR A 1030 -15.64 0.11 0.60
N LEU A 1031 -15.89 -1.18 0.45
CA LEU A 1031 -15.56 -2.21 1.44
C LEU A 1031 -14.40 -3.03 0.88
N SER A 1032 -13.45 -3.35 1.73
CA SER A 1032 -12.28 -4.15 1.36
C SER A 1032 -12.72 -5.56 0.95
N GLY A 1033 -12.16 -6.06 -0.15
CA GLY A 1033 -12.26 -7.46 -0.56
C GLY A 1033 -11.01 -8.21 -0.11
N TYR A 1034 -10.11 -8.48 -1.05
CA TYR A 1034 -8.81 -9.11 -0.80
C TYR A 1034 -8.09 -8.50 0.40
N GLN A 1035 -7.80 -9.37 1.35
CA GLN A 1035 -6.97 -9.09 2.50
C GLN A 1035 -5.82 -10.09 2.47
N PRO A 1036 -4.56 -9.61 2.42
CA PRO A 1036 -3.43 -10.52 2.52
C PRO A 1036 -3.50 -11.20 3.89
N TYR A 1037 -3.32 -12.52 3.87
CA TYR A 1037 -3.14 -13.32 5.06
C TYR A 1037 -1.97 -12.76 5.85
N ASN A 1038 -2.28 -12.32 7.07
CA ASN A 1038 -1.37 -11.56 7.88
C ASN A 1038 -1.70 -11.75 9.35
N GLU A 1039 -1.40 -12.96 9.82
CA GLU A 1039 -1.69 -13.39 11.17
C GLU A 1039 -0.52 -13.12 12.11
N GLY A 1040 -0.85 -12.74 13.34
CA GLY A 1040 0.14 -12.64 14.40
C GLY A 1040 0.54 -14.04 14.88
N ALA A 1041 1.85 -14.28 15.02
CA ALA A 1041 2.30 -15.45 15.76
C ALA A 1041 2.06 -15.20 17.27
N ASN A 1042 0.96 -15.74 17.78
CA ASN A 1042 0.44 -15.45 19.12
C ASN A 1042 0.63 -16.62 20.08
N ILE A 1043 1.04 -16.33 21.32
CA ILE A 1043 0.90 -17.24 22.46
C ILE A 1043 -0.13 -16.64 23.42
N GLY A 1044 -1.31 -17.25 23.50
CA GLY A 1044 -2.43 -16.66 24.23
C GLY A 1044 -2.87 -15.33 23.61
N SER A 1045 -2.66 -14.21 24.30
CA SER A 1045 -3.00 -12.85 23.83
C SER A 1045 -1.78 -12.00 23.48
N VAL A 1046 -0.59 -12.59 23.35
CA VAL A 1046 0.68 -11.89 23.23
C VAL A 1046 1.34 -12.26 21.89
N THR A 1047 1.64 -11.27 21.06
CA THR A 1047 2.28 -11.43 19.73
C THR A 1047 3.80 -11.25 19.83
N LEU A 1048 4.53 -11.81 18.86
CA LEU A 1048 5.93 -11.47 18.59
C LEU A 1048 6.14 -9.96 18.38
N VAL A 1049 7.34 -9.44 18.69
CA VAL A 1049 7.66 -8.01 18.55
C VAL A 1049 9.06 -7.85 17.96
N GLY A 1050 9.10 -7.81 16.63
CA GLY A 1050 10.35 -7.64 15.88
C GLY A 1050 11.06 -8.95 15.55
N PRO A 1051 10.41 -9.95 14.93
CA PRO A 1051 11.10 -11.10 14.36
C PRO A 1051 12.12 -10.62 13.34
N VAL A 1052 13.35 -11.14 13.44
CA VAL A 1052 14.49 -10.73 12.61
C VAL A 1052 15.01 -11.82 11.69
N ARG A 1053 14.75 -13.08 12.02
CA ARG A 1053 15.18 -14.24 11.22
C ARG A 1053 14.12 -15.33 11.28
N VAL A 1054 13.85 -15.94 10.14
CA VAL A 1054 13.01 -17.13 10.01
C VAL A 1054 13.78 -18.19 9.24
N ILE A 1055 13.72 -19.43 9.69
CA ILE A 1055 14.36 -20.55 9.03
C ILE A 1055 13.45 -21.77 9.01
N ASP A 1056 13.63 -22.59 7.98
CA ASP A 1056 12.89 -23.83 7.81
C ASP A 1056 13.26 -24.86 8.88
N GLY A 1057 12.23 -25.43 9.50
CA GLY A 1057 12.40 -26.64 10.27
C GLY A 1057 12.49 -27.85 9.33
N PRO A 1058 13.08 -28.97 9.79
CA PRO A 1058 13.17 -30.20 8.98
C PRO A 1058 11.80 -30.86 8.74
N GLN A 1059 10.73 -30.33 9.31
CA GLN A 1059 9.38 -30.85 9.19
C GLN A 1059 8.57 -29.91 8.30
N ALA A 1060 7.84 -30.47 7.32
CA ALA A 1060 6.96 -29.68 6.47
C ALA A 1060 5.96 -28.86 7.30
N GLY A 1061 5.81 -27.58 6.97
CA GLY A 1061 4.92 -26.64 7.66
C GLY A 1061 5.42 -26.19 9.04
N ILE A 1062 6.68 -26.45 9.40
CA ILE A 1062 7.29 -25.96 10.65
C ILE A 1062 8.40 -24.97 10.31
N VAL A 1063 8.36 -23.80 10.95
CA VAL A 1063 9.47 -22.83 10.92
C VAL A 1063 9.89 -22.43 12.32
N TYR A 1064 11.14 -22.02 12.44
CA TYR A 1064 11.66 -21.39 13.65
C TYR A 1064 11.86 -19.91 13.40
N VAL A 1065 11.27 -19.09 14.26
CA VAL A 1065 11.36 -17.64 14.21
C VAL A 1065 12.11 -17.16 15.45
N VAL A 1066 13.08 -16.27 15.26
CA VAL A 1066 13.75 -15.59 16.37
C VAL A 1066 13.38 -14.11 16.40
N ASP A 1067 13.05 -13.65 17.60
CA ASP A 1067 12.53 -12.32 17.87
C ASP A 1067 13.57 -11.41 18.51
N ALA A 1068 13.82 -10.25 17.91
CA ALA A 1068 14.75 -9.29 18.47
C ALA A 1068 14.20 -8.69 19.77
N SER A 1069 15.06 -8.56 20.78
CA SER A 1069 14.68 -8.04 22.09
C SER A 1069 14.50 -6.50 22.16
N GLY A 1070 14.23 -5.84 21.02
CA GLY A 1070 14.28 -4.38 20.85
C GLY A 1070 13.37 -3.53 21.75
N SER A 1071 13.65 -2.22 21.83
CA SER A 1071 13.06 -1.27 22.79
C SER A 1071 11.71 -0.65 22.34
N GLY A 1072 10.59 -1.39 22.39
CA GLY A 1072 9.29 -0.73 22.19
C GLY A 1072 8.06 -1.63 22.17
N GLY A 1073 7.32 -1.69 23.28
CA GLY A 1073 6.04 -2.41 23.39
C GLY A 1073 5.90 -3.15 24.71
N VAL A 1074 4.93 -2.76 25.55
CA VAL A 1074 4.68 -3.35 26.89
C VAL A 1074 3.85 -4.64 26.86
N GLY A 1075 3.48 -5.14 25.67
CA GLY A 1075 2.46 -6.19 25.52
C GLY A 1075 2.84 -7.37 24.63
N GLY A 1076 4.13 -7.59 24.33
CA GLY A 1076 4.61 -8.65 23.42
C GLY A 1076 5.69 -9.55 24.02
N LEU A 1077 5.92 -10.72 23.40
CA LEU A 1077 7.02 -11.63 23.75
C LEU A 1077 8.29 -11.11 23.07
N ARG A 1078 9.35 -10.87 23.85
CA ARG A 1078 10.64 -10.33 23.37
C ARG A 1078 11.77 -11.29 23.61
N GLY A 1079 12.71 -11.39 22.66
CA GLY A 1079 13.94 -12.15 22.86
C GLY A 1079 13.68 -13.65 23.02
N GLN A 1080 12.93 -14.24 22.09
CA GLN A 1080 12.52 -15.65 22.11
C GLN A 1080 12.79 -16.34 20.77
N VAL A 1081 12.92 -17.66 20.82
CA VAL A 1081 12.75 -18.52 19.64
C VAL A 1081 11.41 -19.21 19.74
N MET A 1082 10.66 -19.15 18.65
CA MET A 1082 9.36 -19.80 18.53
C MET A 1082 9.41 -20.87 17.46
N ARG A 1083 8.88 -22.04 17.80
CA ARG A 1083 8.47 -23.04 16.82
C ARG A 1083 7.06 -22.71 16.39
N VAL A 1084 6.90 -22.39 15.12
CA VAL A 1084 5.60 -22.03 14.53
C VAL A 1084 5.15 -23.18 13.65
N THR A 1085 3.93 -23.67 13.91
CA THR A 1085 3.24 -24.61 13.04
C THR A 1085 2.37 -23.83 12.08
N LEU A 1086 2.65 -23.98 10.80
CA LEU A 1086 1.99 -23.30 9.72
C LEU A 1086 0.89 -24.23 9.19
N THR A 1087 -0.36 -23.81 9.40
CA THR A 1087 -1.56 -24.46 8.87
C THR A 1087 -2.42 -23.36 8.23
N PRO A 1088 -3.70 -23.58 7.86
CA PRO A 1088 -4.61 -22.46 7.58
C PRO A 1088 -4.63 -21.41 8.70
N ASN A 1089 -4.31 -21.81 9.93
CA ASN A 1089 -4.00 -20.93 11.04
C ASN A 1089 -2.52 -20.99 11.41
N VAL A 1090 -1.91 -19.85 11.74
CA VAL A 1090 -0.58 -19.81 12.35
C VAL A 1090 -0.73 -20.11 13.84
N VAL A 1091 -0.17 -21.24 14.28
CA VAL A 1091 -0.23 -21.67 15.69
C VAL A 1091 1.19 -21.81 16.23
N VAL A 1092 1.46 -21.13 17.34
CA VAL A 1092 2.72 -21.30 18.07
C VAL A 1092 2.65 -22.58 18.88
N ASP A 1093 3.72 -23.37 18.87
CA ASP A 1093 3.80 -24.59 19.68
C ASP A 1093 3.85 -24.24 21.18
N GLU A 1094 2.74 -24.44 21.89
CA GLU A 1094 2.63 -24.20 23.32
C GLU A 1094 3.57 -25.09 24.16
N ASN A 1095 4.09 -26.20 23.62
CA ASN A 1095 5.07 -27.04 24.31
C ASN A 1095 6.49 -26.51 24.13
N PHE A 1096 6.74 -25.71 23.10
CA PHE A 1096 8.03 -25.09 22.81
C PHE A 1096 7.96 -23.60 23.13
N ILE A 1097 7.93 -23.28 24.43
CA ILE A 1097 7.95 -21.90 24.89
C ILE A 1097 9.28 -21.63 25.60
N VAL A 1098 10.18 -20.98 24.89
CA VAL A 1098 11.33 -20.28 25.47
C VAL A 1098 10.80 -19.02 26.16
N ARG A 1099 10.25 -19.16 27.37
CA ARG A 1099 9.81 -18.00 28.19
C ARG A 1099 10.96 -17.26 28.81
#